data_AF-A0A7L3EAC8-F1
#
_entry.id   AF-A0A7L3EAC8-F1
#
_cell.length_a   1.000
_cell.length_b   1.000
_cell.length_c   1.000
_cell.angle_alpha   90.00
_cell.angle_beta   90.00
_cell.angle_gamma   90.00
#
_symmetry.space_group_name_H-M   'P 1'
#
loop_
_entity.id
_entity.type
_entity.pdbx_description
1 polymer ?
#
loop_
_entity_poly.entity_id
_entity_poly.type
_entity_poly.pdbx_seq_one_letter_code
_entity_poly.pdbx_strand_id
1 'polypeptide(L)'
;GTLLNVSVSDHDRSDSVLLSWDEPEGGAKGYLLTLSSLGSDTLLQNGSVGPNTTSFWFHGLTPGTRYEIKVTATLACMDTTSQTITAQTSPSPVRSLSLSSDGSSASLRAAWAPGHGRRDGYRLALWHSDSQTLVRNVSLLPSASAFLFDGLLPGSEYALKVSTLAGSSQASTSIHQWTAPSIPTQLRLSPGSSTSLVASWRGAAGAAWLHLELRNLLTQKVSMTLSARRGLTSYTFQHLHPGTQYWLGLSAMAGSYTIVGPNATAWTYPLSPVNVTLSRAEEQNSLQARWSIPVGHRDFYLVTLQEGEDSVPTRNISVGGDNDHVTFHGLSPGQQYSVQVVVVAGPYRASAHSSATWTEPQAPSGVSLSSQGSPHSLLASWEEAAGEGYLLALSLAGHPVKNSSLLRGVTSFTYEGLHPGTLYTFEVSTVAGPYTSSPWCISNWTYPLPPEQLTLSNEGHSTSLLASWRAASSGSTGYTGTLRETKSQEQVRNVTVGNDWTNVTLENLVPGRQYTLEMAAVAGPFRSPVRSATDWTYPLAPAGVTLTNTRRPMGLSAFWDKAAGDVDQFHLQLYSKSHAAQRNTSVGPNTHNFTFLGLSPGTQYFLKVTVLAGPYRSSSHFATEWTYPLSLANVSVQPGRKPQELHVSWVESGGGRDHLVQLSVAESLSIIRNVSVPRGVTQLDLEGLVPGSRYRVEIISQAGPHRISSQTAIGYTVPLPPRSLSASPLSMAQALAVHWETAPGQRDGYLLSVLQEGSSAPPRKLEAGKDSTNVTVPQLEPGTCYLVGIWAVAGPYRSLPENITSCTVPAAPTNLSLTNPGSSSELYTSWNKPPGRRDHYRITLYSLSTQSRIQVQTLSPDALNTTWTHLEAGSKFAMQVTAVKGSLEASSITVTQWTYPLAPVNLTLGSPSASVLVVSWAVVGRGAEGFVVDVGDAASSTPVGHVVLAGDARSHILRSLSPGTRYSVAVSATAGPFHASTPNLTHCTRECDALLA
;
A
#
# COMPACT_ATOMS: atom_id res chain seq x y z
N GLY A 1 -153.77 -136.58 -38.39
CA GLY A 1 -153.00 -136.21 -37.18
C GLY A 1 -152.16 -135.01 -37.54
N THR A 2 -152.35 -133.89 -36.84
CA THR A 2 -151.73 -132.57 -37.09
C THR A 2 -150.85 -132.19 -35.90
N LEU A 3 -149.69 -131.57 -36.15
CA LEU A 3 -148.61 -131.23 -35.19
C LEU A 3 -148.69 -129.74 -34.74
N LEU A 4 -148.32 -129.44 -33.48
CA LEU A 4 -148.15 -128.07 -32.93
C LEU A 4 -146.81 -127.43 -33.38
N ASN A 5 -146.72 -126.10 -33.47
CA ASN A 5 -145.48 -125.35 -33.79
C ASN A 5 -145.16 -124.31 -32.69
N VAL A 6 -143.92 -124.23 -32.18
CA VAL A 6 -143.52 -123.46 -30.97
C VAL A 6 -142.18 -122.70 -31.17
N SER A 7 -142.04 -121.46 -30.66
CA SER A 7 -140.83 -120.60 -30.73
C SER A 7 -140.50 -119.84 -29.41
N VAL A 8 -139.24 -119.37 -29.22
CA VAL A 8 -138.75 -118.76 -27.96
C VAL A 8 -137.83 -117.53 -28.15
N SER A 9 -137.91 -116.52 -27.26
CA SER A 9 -136.96 -115.36 -27.19
C SER A 9 -136.69 -114.85 -25.76
N ASP A 10 -135.50 -114.27 -25.49
CA ASP A 10 -135.08 -113.74 -24.16
C ASP A 10 -135.01 -112.20 -24.07
N HIS A 11 -135.04 -111.47 -25.20
CA HIS A 11 -135.02 -109.99 -25.26
C HIS A 11 -133.91 -109.33 -24.41
N ASP A 12 -132.71 -109.90 -24.38
CA ASP A 12 -131.56 -109.46 -23.55
C ASP A 12 -131.86 -109.42 -22.03
N ARG A 13 -132.94 -110.06 -21.58
CA ARG A 13 -133.27 -110.19 -20.16
C ARG A 13 -132.57 -111.39 -19.57
N SER A 14 -132.06 -111.20 -18.37
CA SER A 14 -131.27 -112.22 -17.68
C SER A 14 -132.13 -113.22 -16.90
N ASP A 15 -133.42 -112.98 -16.73
CA ASP A 15 -134.25 -113.71 -15.76
C ASP A 15 -135.60 -114.21 -16.31
N SER A 16 -135.85 -114.05 -17.61
CA SER A 16 -137.14 -114.39 -18.20
C SER A 16 -137.04 -114.76 -19.68
N VAL A 17 -137.95 -115.62 -20.12
CA VAL A 17 -137.99 -116.16 -21.49
C VAL A 17 -139.44 -116.26 -21.97
N LEU A 18 -139.71 -115.79 -23.19
CA LEU A 18 -141.04 -115.80 -23.83
C LEU A 18 -141.20 -117.00 -24.75
N LEU A 19 -142.18 -117.84 -24.47
CA LEU A 19 -142.65 -118.93 -25.33
C LEU A 19 -143.85 -118.49 -26.17
N SER A 20 -143.94 -118.91 -27.44
CA SER A 20 -145.10 -118.67 -28.31
C SER A 20 -145.36 -119.86 -29.24
N TRP A 21 -146.61 -120.13 -29.61
CA TRP A 21 -147.02 -121.31 -30.40
C TRP A 21 -148.31 -121.08 -31.19
N ASP A 22 -148.55 -121.89 -32.23
CA ASP A 22 -149.72 -121.82 -33.10
C ASP A 22 -150.89 -122.73 -32.64
N GLU A 23 -152.12 -122.41 -33.02
CA GLU A 23 -153.33 -123.19 -32.68
C GLU A 23 -153.46 -124.46 -33.57
N PRO A 24 -153.73 -125.65 -33.01
CA PRO A 24 -153.81 -126.90 -33.77
C PRO A 24 -155.10 -127.02 -34.60
N GLU A 25 -155.00 -127.63 -35.80
CA GLU A 25 -156.14 -127.95 -36.65
C GLU A 25 -157.13 -128.91 -35.96
N GLY A 26 -158.36 -128.46 -35.73
CA GLY A 26 -159.40 -129.20 -35.01
C GLY A 26 -159.85 -128.56 -33.69
N GLY A 27 -159.17 -127.50 -33.25
CA GLY A 27 -159.53 -126.72 -32.07
C GLY A 27 -159.07 -127.36 -30.76
N ALA A 28 -158.24 -126.63 -30.00
CA ALA A 28 -157.81 -127.05 -28.67
C ALA A 28 -158.81 -126.60 -27.60
N LYS A 29 -159.01 -127.40 -26.55
CA LYS A 29 -159.73 -126.99 -25.33
C LYS A 29 -158.83 -126.35 -24.28
N GLY A 30 -157.51 -126.44 -24.43
CA GLY A 30 -156.51 -125.79 -23.58
C GLY A 30 -155.09 -126.31 -23.86
N TYR A 31 -154.10 -125.62 -23.29
CA TYR A 31 -152.68 -125.99 -23.36
C TYR A 31 -152.07 -126.12 -21.96
N LEU A 32 -151.21 -127.12 -21.80
CA LEU A 32 -150.36 -127.35 -20.64
C LEU A 32 -148.90 -127.12 -21.05
N LEU A 33 -148.26 -126.17 -20.38
CA LEU A 33 -146.89 -125.73 -20.59
C LEU A 33 -146.04 -126.20 -19.43
N THR A 34 -144.86 -126.75 -19.70
CA THR A 34 -143.92 -127.19 -18.67
C THR A 34 -142.52 -126.77 -19.04
N LEU A 35 -141.82 -126.04 -18.17
CA LEU A 35 -140.41 -125.69 -18.32
C LEU A 35 -139.58 -126.54 -17.36
N SER A 36 -138.56 -127.18 -17.89
CA SER A 36 -137.54 -127.94 -17.16
C SER A 36 -136.15 -127.36 -17.45
N SER A 37 -135.18 -127.67 -16.60
CA SER A 37 -133.79 -127.35 -16.91
C SER A 37 -133.31 -128.34 -17.98
N LEU A 38 -132.62 -127.84 -19.01
CA LEU A 38 -132.11 -128.70 -20.08
C LEU A 38 -131.13 -129.74 -19.50
N GLY A 39 -131.52 -131.03 -19.53
CA GLY A 39 -130.73 -132.15 -18.98
C GLY A 39 -131.15 -132.66 -17.60
N SER A 40 -132.19 -132.12 -16.97
CA SER A 40 -132.86 -132.75 -15.82
C SER A 40 -134.37 -132.75 -16.00
N ASP A 41 -135.02 -133.91 -15.88
CA ASP A 41 -136.50 -134.08 -15.96
C ASP A 41 -137.26 -133.41 -14.80
N THR A 42 -136.61 -132.53 -14.04
CA THR A 42 -137.22 -131.71 -13.00
C THR A 42 -138.06 -130.60 -13.64
N LEU A 43 -139.37 -130.71 -13.48
CA LEU A 43 -140.32 -129.65 -13.81
C LEU A 43 -140.02 -128.42 -12.92
N LEU A 44 -139.63 -127.31 -13.53
CA LEU A 44 -139.36 -126.04 -12.82
C LEU A 44 -140.62 -125.18 -12.72
N GLN A 45 -141.37 -125.07 -13.82
CA GLN A 45 -142.65 -124.36 -13.85
C GLN A 45 -143.64 -125.13 -14.72
N ASN A 46 -144.91 -125.18 -14.30
CA ASN A 46 -146.01 -125.58 -15.15
C ASN A 46 -147.02 -124.43 -15.28
N GLY A 47 -147.75 -124.41 -16.39
CA GLY A 47 -148.81 -123.44 -16.64
C GLY A 47 -149.90 -124.08 -17.47
N SER A 48 -151.16 -123.82 -17.12
CA SER A 48 -152.29 -124.12 -17.99
C SER A 48 -152.85 -122.82 -18.53
N VAL A 49 -153.04 -122.77 -19.84
CA VAL A 49 -153.62 -121.60 -20.51
C VAL A 49 -154.81 -122.03 -21.35
N GLY A 50 -155.78 -121.12 -21.44
CA GLY A 50 -157.02 -121.34 -22.15
C GLY A 50 -156.82 -121.53 -23.66
N PRO A 51 -157.87 -121.91 -24.39
CA PRO A 51 -157.79 -122.26 -25.81
C PRO A 51 -157.37 -121.08 -26.71
N ASN A 52 -157.69 -119.84 -26.30
CA ASN A 52 -157.42 -118.62 -27.09
C ASN A 52 -156.01 -118.03 -26.87
N THR A 53 -155.12 -118.73 -26.17
CA THR A 53 -153.79 -118.21 -25.80
C THR A 53 -152.69 -118.92 -26.59
N THR A 54 -151.85 -118.16 -27.27
CA THR A 54 -150.75 -118.62 -28.13
C THR A 54 -149.35 -118.22 -27.62
N SER A 55 -149.23 -117.65 -26.41
CA SER A 55 -147.93 -117.27 -25.82
C SER A 55 -147.91 -117.26 -24.30
N PHE A 56 -146.72 -117.40 -23.69
CA PHE A 56 -146.50 -117.46 -22.24
C PHE A 56 -145.06 -117.09 -21.83
N TRP A 57 -144.91 -116.34 -20.74
CA TRP A 57 -143.60 -115.99 -20.17
C TRP A 57 -143.22 -116.89 -18.99
N PHE A 58 -141.98 -117.37 -18.99
CA PHE A 58 -141.35 -117.94 -17.82
C PHE A 58 -140.46 -116.90 -17.14
N HIS A 59 -140.68 -116.69 -15.84
CA HIS A 59 -139.95 -115.70 -15.02
C HIS A 59 -139.20 -116.37 -13.87
N GLY A 60 -138.19 -115.68 -13.33
CA GLY A 60 -137.38 -116.17 -12.22
C GLY A 60 -136.27 -117.14 -12.65
N LEU A 61 -135.81 -117.01 -13.89
CA LEU A 61 -134.77 -117.84 -14.47
C LEU A 61 -133.39 -117.35 -14.05
N THR A 62 -132.41 -118.24 -13.98
CA THR A 62 -131.02 -117.89 -13.68
C THR A 62 -130.33 -117.30 -14.90
N PRO A 63 -129.61 -116.16 -14.78
CA PRO A 63 -128.86 -115.54 -15.88
C PRO A 63 -127.82 -116.45 -16.52
N GLY A 64 -127.73 -116.41 -17.85
CA GLY A 64 -126.76 -117.18 -18.64
C GLY A 64 -127.10 -118.66 -18.80
N THR A 65 -128.27 -119.14 -18.33
CA THR A 65 -128.62 -120.57 -18.23
C THR A 65 -129.57 -121.01 -19.34
N ARG A 66 -129.46 -122.28 -19.76
CA ARG A 66 -130.31 -122.91 -20.80
C ARG A 66 -131.46 -123.73 -20.20
N TYR A 67 -132.66 -123.56 -20.75
CA TYR A 67 -133.90 -124.20 -20.31
C TYR A 67 -134.57 -124.96 -21.45
N GLU A 68 -135.36 -125.99 -21.11
CA GLU A 68 -136.18 -126.79 -22.01
C GLU A 68 -137.66 -126.58 -21.70
N ILE A 69 -138.50 -126.44 -22.72
CA ILE A 69 -139.90 -126.03 -22.59
C ILE A 69 -140.77 -126.94 -23.46
N LYS A 70 -141.75 -127.60 -22.85
CA LYS A 70 -142.73 -128.48 -23.51
C LYS A 70 -144.14 -127.89 -23.45
N VAL A 71 -144.84 -127.93 -24.59
CA VAL A 71 -146.22 -127.47 -24.78
C VAL A 71 -147.09 -128.67 -25.15
N THR A 72 -148.21 -128.86 -24.46
CA THR A 72 -149.16 -129.98 -24.68
C THR A 72 -150.57 -129.43 -24.87
N ALA A 73 -151.21 -129.69 -26.01
CA ALA A 73 -152.58 -129.26 -26.32
C ALA A 73 -153.58 -130.43 -26.15
N THR A 74 -154.77 -130.16 -25.60
CA THR A 74 -155.89 -131.10 -25.44
C THR A 74 -156.98 -130.85 -26.50
N LEU A 75 -157.39 -131.88 -27.26
CA LEU A 75 -158.35 -131.80 -28.38
C LEU A 75 -159.77 -132.28 -28.01
N ALA A 76 -160.77 -131.96 -28.84
CA ALA A 76 -162.21 -132.13 -28.54
C ALA A 76 -162.71 -133.58 -28.30
N CYS A 77 -161.93 -134.59 -28.67
CA CYS A 77 -162.20 -136.02 -28.43
C CYS A 77 -161.33 -136.66 -27.33
N MET A 78 -160.69 -135.85 -26.47
CA MET A 78 -159.73 -136.30 -25.44
C MET A 78 -158.38 -136.82 -25.97
N ASP A 79 -158.07 -136.58 -27.25
CA ASP A 79 -156.70 -136.75 -27.78
C ASP A 79 -155.78 -135.59 -27.34
N THR A 80 -154.47 -135.86 -27.27
CA THR A 80 -153.46 -134.86 -26.88
C THR A 80 -152.29 -134.82 -27.87
N THR A 81 -151.74 -133.63 -28.11
CA THR A 81 -150.54 -133.40 -28.95
C THR A 81 -149.52 -132.53 -28.21
N SER A 82 -148.23 -132.87 -28.23
CA SER A 82 -147.18 -132.10 -27.51
C SER A 82 -145.91 -131.85 -28.33
N GLN A 83 -145.20 -130.75 -28.04
CA GLN A 83 -143.91 -130.33 -28.66
C GLN A 83 -142.94 -129.72 -27.63
N THR A 84 -141.62 -129.86 -27.82
CA THR A 84 -140.56 -129.37 -26.91
C THR A 84 -139.52 -128.48 -27.63
N ILE A 85 -139.01 -127.40 -26.98
CA ILE A 85 -138.01 -126.43 -27.48
C ILE A 85 -137.03 -125.97 -26.37
N THR A 86 -135.87 -125.38 -26.72
CA THR A 86 -134.85 -124.90 -25.75
C THR A 86 -134.54 -123.40 -25.89
N ALA A 87 -134.12 -122.74 -24.80
CA ALA A 87 -133.79 -121.30 -24.77
C ALA A 87 -132.74 -120.91 -23.72
N GLN A 88 -132.01 -119.79 -23.91
CA GLN A 88 -130.97 -119.30 -22.99
C GLN A 88 -131.25 -117.87 -22.52
N THR A 89 -131.02 -117.56 -21.24
CA THR A 89 -131.09 -116.18 -20.70
C THR A 89 -129.76 -115.44 -20.84
N SER A 90 -129.80 -114.11 -20.93
CA SER A 90 -128.61 -113.27 -21.04
C SER A 90 -127.80 -113.14 -19.73
N PRO A 91 -126.46 -112.95 -19.75
CA PRO A 91 -125.61 -112.89 -18.56
C PRO A 91 -125.62 -111.54 -17.82
N SER A 92 -125.19 -111.54 -16.55
CA SER A 92 -125.07 -110.33 -15.72
C SER A 92 -123.70 -109.62 -15.88
N PRO A 93 -123.63 -108.27 -15.93
CA PRO A 93 -122.36 -107.52 -16.02
C PRO A 93 -121.52 -107.60 -14.73
N VAL A 94 -120.23 -107.25 -14.84
CA VAL A 94 -119.31 -107.19 -13.68
C VAL A 94 -119.71 -106.10 -12.68
N ARG A 95 -119.43 -106.36 -11.39
CA ARG A 95 -119.67 -105.43 -10.27
C ARG A 95 -118.36 -104.83 -9.78
N SER A 96 -118.42 -103.66 -9.15
CA SER A 96 -117.27 -103.03 -8.46
C SER A 96 -116.00 -102.87 -9.31
N LEU A 97 -116.12 -102.37 -10.54
CA LEU A 97 -114.98 -102.13 -11.42
C LEU A 97 -114.12 -100.95 -10.92
N SER A 98 -112.79 -101.17 -10.78
CA SER A 98 -111.82 -100.13 -10.38
C SER A 98 -110.55 -100.14 -11.25
N LEU A 99 -109.88 -98.98 -11.33
CA LEU A 99 -108.63 -98.77 -12.09
C LEU A 99 -107.68 -97.82 -11.32
N SER A 100 -106.45 -98.24 -10.99
CA SER A 100 -105.45 -97.47 -10.21
C SER A 100 -104.05 -97.50 -10.85
N SER A 101 -103.28 -96.41 -10.77
CA SER A 101 -101.87 -96.36 -11.22
C SER A 101 -100.85 -96.65 -10.13
N ASP A 102 -101.26 -96.65 -8.86
CA ASP A 102 -100.38 -96.84 -7.69
C ASP A 102 -99.11 -95.93 -7.70
N GLY A 103 -99.21 -94.75 -8.32
CA GLY A 103 -98.09 -93.79 -8.43
C GLY A 103 -97.09 -94.10 -9.56
N SER A 104 -97.35 -95.14 -10.35
CA SER A 104 -96.55 -95.48 -11.52
C SER A 104 -96.82 -94.53 -12.68
N SER A 105 -95.75 -94.20 -13.41
CA SER A 105 -95.82 -93.43 -14.64
C SER A 105 -96.09 -94.30 -15.88
N ALA A 106 -96.20 -95.63 -15.73
CA ALA A 106 -96.28 -96.53 -16.88
C ALA A 106 -97.25 -97.72 -16.74
N SER A 107 -98.07 -97.78 -15.69
CA SER A 107 -98.95 -98.93 -15.46
C SER A 107 -100.29 -98.56 -14.80
N LEU A 108 -101.34 -99.33 -15.11
CA LEU A 108 -102.67 -99.26 -14.50
C LEU A 108 -103.19 -100.66 -14.13
N ARG A 109 -103.68 -100.84 -12.91
CA ARG A 109 -104.26 -102.09 -12.40
C ARG A 109 -105.78 -102.00 -12.38
N ALA A 110 -106.44 -102.93 -13.07
CA ALA A 110 -107.89 -103.10 -13.08
C ALA A 110 -108.34 -104.23 -12.14
N ALA A 111 -109.46 -104.05 -11.44
CA ALA A 111 -110.07 -105.08 -10.59
C ALA A 111 -111.60 -105.01 -10.64
N TRP A 112 -112.29 -106.15 -10.51
CA TRP A 112 -113.75 -106.26 -10.53
C TRP A 112 -114.26 -107.52 -9.80
N ALA A 113 -115.55 -107.53 -9.48
CA ALA A 113 -116.28 -108.67 -8.90
C ALA A 113 -117.24 -109.32 -9.91
N PRO A 114 -117.43 -110.66 -9.87
CA PRO A 114 -118.30 -111.37 -10.82
C PRO A 114 -119.80 -111.05 -10.66
N GLY A 115 -120.52 -110.99 -11.78
CA GLY A 115 -121.99 -110.91 -11.85
C GLY A 115 -122.70 -112.22 -11.47
N HIS A 116 -124.01 -112.17 -11.21
CA HIS A 116 -124.81 -113.35 -10.85
C HIS A 116 -125.12 -114.23 -12.08
N GLY A 117 -125.29 -115.54 -11.86
CA GLY A 117 -125.60 -116.52 -12.90
C GLY A 117 -124.38 -117.19 -13.55
N ARG A 118 -124.62 -117.96 -14.61
CA ARG A 118 -123.59 -118.69 -15.36
C ARG A 118 -122.90 -117.75 -16.34
N ARG A 119 -121.57 -117.87 -16.45
CA ARG A 119 -120.73 -117.09 -17.36
C ARG A 119 -119.59 -117.95 -17.89
N ASP A 120 -119.20 -117.69 -19.12
CA ASP A 120 -118.15 -118.40 -19.83
C ASP A 120 -116.81 -117.66 -19.79
N GLY A 121 -116.81 -116.33 -19.57
CA GLY A 121 -115.60 -115.52 -19.46
C GLY A 121 -115.84 -114.01 -19.41
N TYR A 122 -114.74 -113.24 -19.43
CA TYR A 122 -114.76 -111.78 -19.55
C TYR A 122 -113.97 -111.29 -20.76
N ARG A 123 -114.26 -110.09 -21.25
CA ARG A 123 -113.47 -109.38 -22.26
C ARG A 123 -113.20 -107.94 -21.82
N LEU A 124 -111.93 -107.58 -21.68
CA LEU A 124 -111.45 -106.27 -21.28
C LEU A 124 -110.90 -105.51 -22.48
N ALA A 125 -111.28 -104.24 -22.63
CA ALA A 125 -110.75 -103.33 -23.63
C ALA A 125 -110.31 -102.02 -22.96
N LEU A 126 -109.02 -101.66 -23.05
CA LEU A 126 -108.45 -100.42 -22.54
C LEU A 126 -108.13 -99.48 -23.71
N TRP A 127 -108.60 -98.24 -23.65
CA TRP A 127 -108.33 -97.16 -24.61
C TRP A 127 -107.52 -96.04 -23.96
N HIS A 128 -106.70 -95.37 -24.76
CA HIS A 128 -106.09 -94.11 -24.36
C HIS A 128 -107.08 -92.98 -24.65
N SER A 129 -107.43 -92.18 -23.64
CA SER A 129 -108.56 -91.24 -23.72
C SER A 129 -108.36 -90.15 -24.78
N ASP A 130 -107.15 -89.60 -24.91
CA ASP A 130 -106.90 -88.49 -25.86
C ASP A 130 -106.91 -88.96 -27.31
N SER A 131 -106.32 -90.13 -27.59
CA SER A 131 -106.21 -90.65 -28.96
C SER A 131 -107.37 -91.56 -29.36
N GLN A 132 -108.22 -91.94 -28.40
CA GLN A 132 -109.29 -92.94 -28.56
C GLN A 132 -108.79 -94.29 -29.11
N THR A 133 -107.48 -94.55 -29.05
CA THR A 133 -106.88 -95.78 -29.58
C THR A 133 -107.03 -96.91 -28.58
N LEU A 134 -107.45 -98.08 -29.07
CA LEU A 134 -107.48 -99.30 -28.27
C LEU A 134 -106.04 -99.75 -27.97
N VAL A 135 -105.66 -99.65 -26.71
CA VAL A 135 -104.32 -99.99 -26.21
C VAL A 135 -104.21 -101.49 -25.98
N ARG A 136 -105.21 -102.10 -25.35
CA ARG A 136 -105.24 -103.55 -25.06
C ARG A 136 -106.65 -104.11 -25.15
N ASN A 137 -106.79 -105.32 -25.69
CA ASN A 137 -108.03 -106.09 -25.70
C ASN A 137 -107.75 -107.56 -25.35
N VAL A 138 -108.29 -108.05 -24.25
CA VAL A 138 -107.95 -109.36 -23.68
C VAL A 138 -109.23 -110.08 -23.26
N SER A 139 -109.35 -111.37 -23.60
CA SER A 139 -110.41 -112.24 -23.09
C SER A 139 -109.87 -113.09 -21.95
N LEU A 140 -110.61 -113.18 -20.84
CA LEU A 140 -110.21 -113.82 -19.60
C LEU A 140 -111.18 -114.94 -19.22
N LEU A 141 -110.65 -115.91 -18.47
CA LEU A 141 -111.41 -117.00 -17.88
C LEU A 141 -112.49 -116.47 -16.91
N PRO A 142 -113.58 -117.23 -16.68
CA PRO A 142 -114.69 -116.78 -15.86
C PRO A 142 -114.35 -116.62 -14.36
N SER A 143 -113.20 -117.15 -13.93
CA SER A 143 -112.65 -116.99 -12.57
C SER A 143 -111.83 -115.70 -12.36
N ALA A 144 -111.51 -114.95 -13.42
CA ALA A 144 -110.67 -113.77 -13.30
C ALA A 144 -111.38 -112.59 -12.60
N SER A 145 -110.65 -111.88 -11.74
CA SER A 145 -111.12 -110.71 -10.98
C SER A 145 -110.22 -109.47 -11.07
N ALA A 146 -109.05 -109.56 -11.72
CA ALA A 146 -108.13 -108.44 -11.89
C ALA A 146 -107.23 -108.61 -13.12
N PHE A 147 -106.68 -107.49 -13.63
CA PHE A 147 -105.71 -107.46 -14.73
C PHE A 147 -104.81 -106.22 -14.63
N LEU A 148 -103.51 -106.35 -14.95
CA LEU A 148 -102.56 -105.25 -14.96
C LEU A 148 -102.24 -104.83 -16.40
N PHE A 149 -102.33 -103.53 -16.68
CA PHE A 149 -101.88 -102.89 -17.92
C PHE A 149 -100.52 -102.25 -17.68
N ASP A 150 -99.51 -102.68 -18.42
CA ASP A 150 -98.15 -102.17 -18.41
C ASP A 150 -97.79 -101.50 -19.76
N GLY A 151 -96.68 -100.75 -19.76
CA GLY A 151 -96.19 -100.06 -20.97
C GLY A 151 -97.00 -98.83 -21.37
N LEU A 152 -97.61 -98.15 -20.41
CA LEU A 152 -98.43 -96.95 -20.63
C LEU A 152 -97.58 -95.67 -20.67
N LEU A 153 -98.07 -94.65 -21.37
CA LEU A 153 -97.47 -93.32 -21.39
C LEU A 153 -97.61 -92.61 -20.03
N PRO A 154 -96.59 -91.86 -19.57
CA PRO A 154 -96.62 -91.10 -18.31
C PRO A 154 -97.52 -89.86 -18.40
N GLY A 155 -98.19 -89.53 -17.29
CA GLY A 155 -99.10 -88.39 -17.19
C GLY A 155 -100.37 -88.49 -18.05
N SER A 156 -100.73 -89.69 -18.53
CA SER A 156 -101.74 -89.90 -19.58
C SER A 156 -102.99 -90.61 -19.04
N GLU A 157 -104.16 -90.29 -19.59
CA GLU A 157 -105.47 -90.84 -19.18
C GLU A 157 -105.90 -92.04 -20.02
N TYR A 158 -106.49 -93.06 -19.39
CA TYR A 158 -106.97 -94.29 -20.04
C TYR A 158 -108.39 -94.66 -19.58
N ALA A 159 -109.17 -95.24 -20.50
CA ALA A 159 -110.54 -95.73 -20.31
C ALA A 159 -110.61 -97.26 -20.42
N LEU A 160 -111.25 -97.97 -19.50
CA LEU A 160 -111.40 -99.43 -19.50
C LEU A 160 -112.87 -99.84 -19.62
N LYS A 161 -113.20 -100.82 -20.48
CA LYS A 161 -114.50 -101.52 -20.54
C LYS A 161 -114.33 -103.01 -20.31
N VAL A 162 -115.19 -103.61 -19.50
CA VAL A 162 -115.19 -105.03 -19.15
C VAL A 162 -116.55 -105.65 -19.51
N SER A 163 -116.56 -106.75 -20.27
CA SER A 163 -117.77 -107.43 -20.75
C SER A 163 -117.83 -108.88 -20.25
N THR A 164 -118.93 -109.31 -19.62
CA THR A 164 -119.22 -110.70 -19.24
C THR A 164 -119.83 -111.45 -20.42
N LEU A 165 -119.40 -112.69 -20.68
CA LEU A 165 -119.85 -113.54 -21.79
C LEU A 165 -120.61 -114.77 -21.27
N ALA A 166 -121.74 -115.16 -21.89
CA ALA A 166 -122.40 -116.46 -21.70
C ALA A 166 -123.11 -116.90 -22.99
N GLY A 167 -122.65 -118.01 -23.59
CA GLY A 167 -123.08 -118.45 -24.91
C GLY A 167 -122.82 -117.37 -25.96
N SER A 168 -123.86 -116.98 -26.70
CA SER A 168 -123.84 -115.90 -27.68
C SER A 168 -124.18 -114.52 -27.10
N SER A 169 -124.54 -114.43 -25.81
CA SER A 169 -124.98 -113.18 -25.16
C SER A 169 -123.86 -112.55 -24.31
N GLN A 170 -123.84 -111.22 -24.20
CA GLN A 170 -122.83 -110.47 -23.43
C GLN A 170 -123.39 -109.21 -22.73
N ALA A 171 -122.76 -108.80 -21.62
CA ALA A 171 -123.12 -107.57 -20.85
C ALA A 171 -121.86 -106.82 -20.36
N SER A 172 -121.83 -105.48 -20.33
CA SER A 172 -120.57 -104.71 -20.10
C SER A 172 -120.63 -103.45 -19.20
N THR A 173 -119.50 -103.04 -18.58
CA THR A 173 -119.29 -101.88 -17.67
C THR A 173 -117.96 -101.14 -17.96
N SER A 174 -117.80 -99.82 -17.66
CA SER A 174 -116.56 -99.02 -17.95
C SER A 174 -116.08 -98.01 -16.86
N ILE A 175 -114.78 -97.60 -16.85
CA ILE A 175 -114.11 -96.63 -15.92
C ILE A 175 -112.89 -95.89 -16.55
N HIS A 176 -112.44 -94.73 -16.01
CA HIS A 176 -111.26 -93.94 -16.47
C HIS A 176 -110.18 -93.70 -15.37
N GLN A 177 -108.87 -93.54 -15.72
CA GLN A 177 -107.76 -93.22 -14.79
C GLN A 177 -106.46 -92.68 -15.46
N TRP A 178 -105.63 -91.88 -14.74
CA TRP A 178 -104.31 -91.36 -15.17
C TRP A 178 -103.08 -92.12 -14.64
N THR A 179 -101.97 -92.10 -15.40
CA THR A 179 -100.61 -92.42 -14.94
C THR A 179 -99.86 -91.19 -14.39
N ALA A 180 -98.86 -91.37 -13.52
CA ALA A 180 -98.07 -90.27 -12.94
C ALA A 180 -97.06 -89.64 -13.95
N PRO A 181 -96.62 -88.37 -13.79
CA PRO A 181 -95.60 -87.74 -14.64
C PRO A 181 -94.17 -88.22 -14.30
N SER A 182 -93.19 -87.91 -15.15
CA SER A 182 -91.77 -88.23 -14.89
C SER A 182 -91.03 -87.13 -14.09
N ILE A 183 -89.97 -87.53 -13.36
CA ILE A 183 -89.21 -86.68 -12.44
C ILE A 183 -88.20 -85.81 -13.22
N PRO A 184 -88.22 -84.46 -13.06
CA PRO A 184 -87.20 -83.59 -13.66
C PRO A 184 -85.79 -83.90 -13.15
N THR A 185 -84.79 -83.80 -14.02
CA THR A 185 -83.37 -84.10 -13.77
C THR A 185 -82.45 -82.98 -14.28
N GLN A 186 -81.20 -82.93 -13.81
CA GLN A 186 -80.15 -82.01 -14.29
C GLN A 186 -80.46 -80.50 -14.15
N LEU A 187 -81.00 -80.06 -13.01
CA LEU A 187 -81.16 -78.62 -12.76
C LEU A 187 -79.80 -77.92 -12.62
N ARG A 188 -79.58 -76.85 -13.38
CA ARG A 188 -78.42 -75.95 -13.27
C ARG A 188 -78.90 -74.51 -13.13
N LEU A 189 -78.20 -73.73 -12.31
CA LEU A 189 -78.38 -72.29 -12.13
C LEU A 189 -77.03 -71.59 -12.36
N SER A 190 -77.00 -70.60 -13.24
CA SER A 190 -75.76 -69.91 -13.66
C SER A 190 -75.93 -68.39 -13.68
N PRO A 191 -74.87 -67.60 -13.44
CA PRO A 191 -74.92 -66.14 -13.52
C PRO A 191 -75.13 -65.67 -14.95
N GLY A 192 -76.07 -64.75 -15.16
CA GLY A 192 -76.25 -64.07 -16.46
C GLY A 192 -75.66 -62.65 -16.47
N SER A 193 -75.92 -61.88 -15.41
CA SER A 193 -75.45 -60.49 -15.25
C SER A 193 -75.41 -60.13 -13.76
N SER A 194 -75.16 -58.85 -13.44
CA SER A 194 -75.30 -58.35 -12.07
C SER A 194 -76.75 -58.42 -11.57
N THR A 195 -77.76 -58.53 -12.44
CA THR A 195 -79.18 -58.56 -12.03
C THR A 195 -79.96 -59.74 -12.59
N SER A 196 -79.30 -60.81 -13.05
CA SER A 196 -79.99 -61.97 -13.64
C SER A 196 -79.28 -63.30 -13.44
N LEU A 197 -80.08 -64.37 -13.31
CA LEU A 197 -79.63 -65.77 -13.25
C LEU A 197 -80.35 -66.62 -14.30
N VAL A 198 -79.68 -67.61 -14.87
CA VAL A 198 -80.23 -68.52 -15.90
C VAL A 198 -80.33 -69.93 -15.34
N ALA A 199 -81.53 -70.49 -15.38
CA ALA A 199 -81.85 -71.85 -14.94
C ALA A 199 -82.14 -72.78 -16.12
N SER A 200 -81.73 -74.04 -16.04
CA SER A 200 -81.98 -75.07 -17.07
C SER A 200 -82.16 -76.47 -16.47
N TRP A 201 -83.02 -77.31 -17.05
CA TRP A 201 -83.34 -78.68 -16.58
C TRP A 201 -83.76 -79.62 -17.72
N ARG A 202 -83.84 -80.94 -17.44
CA ARG A 202 -84.30 -82.01 -18.37
C ARG A 202 -85.29 -82.97 -17.68
N GLY A 203 -85.89 -83.90 -18.42
CA GLY A 203 -86.60 -85.07 -17.84
C GLY A 203 -88.02 -84.87 -17.32
N ALA A 204 -88.74 -83.81 -17.69
CA ALA A 204 -90.11 -83.54 -17.23
C ALA A 204 -91.22 -84.07 -18.18
N ALA A 205 -91.06 -85.27 -18.73
CA ALA A 205 -92.04 -85.86 -19.65
C ALA A 205 -93.37 -86.22 -18.93
N GLY A 206 -94.50 -86.04 -19.60
CA GLY A 206 -95.83 -86.28 -19.03
C GLY A 206 -96.30 -85.23 -18.03
N ALA A 207 -95.47 -84.23 -17.67
CA ALA A 207 -95.87 -83.12 -16.81
C ALA A 207 -96.71 -82.09 -17.59
N ALA A 208 -97.88 -81.76 -17.07
CA ALA A 208 -98.71 -80.68 -17.59
C ALA A 208 -98.17 -79.30 -17.17
N TRP A 209 -97.65 -79.21 -15.94
CA TRP A 209 -97.10 -77.98 -15.34
C TRP A 209 -95.79 -78.23 -14.61
N LEU A 210 -94.91 -77.23 -14.64
CA LEU A 210 -93.67 -77.13 -13.87
C LEU A 210 -93.78 -75.96 -12.91
N HIS A 211 -93.35 -76.12 -11.66
CA HIS A 211 -93.33 -75.06 -10.65
C HIS A 211 -91.89 -74.80 -10.18
N LEU A 212 -91.43 -73.54 -10.29
CA LEU A 212 -90.09 -73.09 -9.95
C LEU A 212 -90.17 -72.06 -8.83
N GLU A 213 -89.27 -72.18 -7.85
CA GLU A 213 -89.19 -71.27 -6.70
C GLU A 213 -87.76 -70.78 -6.50
N LEU A 214 -87.52 -69.48 -6.69
CA LEU A 214 -86.24 -68.81 -6.48
C LEU A 214 -86.25 -68.05 -5.15
N ARG A 215 -85.28 -68.32 -4.27
CA ARG A 215 -85.11 -67.72 -2.94
C ARG A 215 -83.78 -66.98 -2.84
N ASN A 216 -83.78 -65.79 -2.25
CA ASN A 216 -82.56 -65.06 -1.92
C ASN A 216 -81.99 -65.62 -0.61
N LEU A 217 -80.76 -66.11 -0.63
CA LEU A 217 -80.17 -66.80 0.54
C LEU A 217 -79.74 -65.85 1.65
N LEU A 218 -79.45 -64.58 1.32
CA LEU A 218 -79.09 -63.56 2.30
C LEU A 218 -80.31 -63.15 3.14
N THR A 219 -81.46 -62.98 2.49
CA THR A 219 -82.70 -62.52 3.15
C THR A 219 -83.66 -63.65 3.52
N GLN A 220 -83.39 -64.88 3.07
CA GLN A 220 -84.26 -66.06 3.17
C GLN A 220 -85.68 -65.85 2.58
N LYS A 221 -85.90 -64.77 1.82
CA LYS A 221 -87.18 -64.47 1.18
C LYS A 221 -87.28 -65.12 -0.20
N VAL A 222 -88.46 -65.66 -0.49
CA VAL A 222 -88.81 -66.09 -1.84
C VAL A 222 -88.82 -64.85 -2.73
N SER A 223 -87.92 -64.83 -3.71
CA SER A 223 -87.76 -63.70 -4.63
C SER A 223 -88.73 -63.81 -5.81
N MET A 224 -88.92 -65.03 -6.34
CA MET A 224 -89.78 -65.25 -7.49
C MET A 224 -90.32 -66.68 -7.50
N THR A 225 -91.61 -66.86 -7.82
CA THR A 225 -92.23 -68.15 -8.10
C THR A 225 -92.80 -68.15 -9.52
N LEU A 226 -92.65 -69.26 -10.24
CA LEU A 226 -93.08 -69.40 -11.63
C LEU A 226 -93.77 -70.74 -11.83
N SER A 227 -94.95 -70.74 -12.43
CA SER A 227 -95.63 -71.95 -12.91
C SER A 227 -95.66 -71.93 -14.44
N ALA A 228 -94.99 -72.90 -15.05
CA ALA A 228 -94.74 -73.01 -16.48
C ALA A 228 -95.52 -74.19 -17.10
N ARG A 229 -96.05 -74.01 -18.32
CA ARG A 229 -96.71 -75.08 -19.09
C ARG A 229 -95.71 -76.07 -19.68
N ARG A 230 -96.20 -77.27 -20.03
CA ARG A 230 -95.44 -78.35 -20.71
C ARG A 230 -94.51 -77.81 -21.83
N GLY A 231 -93.25 -78.25 -21.85
CA GLY A 231 -92.28 -77.99 -22.93
C GLY A 231 -91.08 -77.08 -22.60
N LEU A 232 -91.08 -76.40 -21.44
CA LEU A 232 -89.97 -75.54 -21.02
C LEU A 232 -88.79 -76.35 -20.43
N THR A 233 -87.57 -76.03 -20.86
CA THR A 233 -86.30 -76.64 -20.40
C THR A 233 -85.32 -75.64 -19.80
N SER A 234 -85.59 -74.34 -19.90
CA SER A 234 -84.80 -73.27 -19.28
C SER A 234 -85.62 -72.01 -19.01
N TYR A 235 -85.16 -71.19 -18.08
CA TYR A 235 -85.78 -69.91 -17.73
C TYR A 235 -84.73 -68.93 -17.18
N THR A 236 -84.88 -67.65 -17.51
CA THR A 236 -83.99 -66.58 -17.01
C THR A 236 -84.73 -65.71 -15.99
N PHE A 237 -84.21 -65.67 -14.78
CA PHE A 237 -84.65 -64.77 -13.72
C PHE A 237 -83.98 -63.41 -13.89
N GLN A 238 -84.77 -62.35 -14.01
CA GLN A 238 -84.29 -60.97 -14.13
C GLN A 238 -84.69 -60.13 -12.91
N HIS A 239 -84.16 -58.91 -12.80
CA HIS A 239 -84.41 -57.97 -11.69
C HIS A 239 -83.94 -58.48 -10.32
N LEU A 240 -82.80 -59.18 -10.30
CA LEU A 240 -82.15 -59.65 -9.09
C LEU A 240 -81.17 -58.62 -8.54
N HIS A 241 -80.85 -58.73 -7.25
CA HIS A 241 -79.87 -57.86 -6.59
C HIS A 241 -78.43 -58.25 -6.97
N PRO A 242 -77.54 -57.29 -7.29
CA PRO A 242 -76.11 -57.53 -7.55
C PRO A 242 -75.34 -58.14 -6.38
N GLY A 243 -74.32 -58.93 -6.70
CA GLY A 243 -73.44 -59.58 -5.73
C GLY A 243 -74.14 -60.52 -4.74
N THR A 244 -75.31 -61.06 -5.09
CA THR A 244 -76.19 -61.77 -4.15
C THR A 244 -76.37 -63.24 -4.53
N GLN A 245 -76.39 -64.14 -3.55
CA GLN A 245 -76.60 -65.58 -3.74
C GLN A 245 -78.08 -65.98 -3.70
N TYR A 246 -78.51 -66.85 -4.62
CA TYR A 246 -79.87 -67.37 -4.73
C TYR A 246 -79.91 -68.91 -4.74
N TRP A 247 -81.04 -69.46 -4.31
CA TRP A 247 -81.41 -70.88 -4.33
C TRP A 247 -82.64 -71.11 -5.21
N LEU A 248 -82.68 -72.19 -5.99
CA LEU A 248 -83.78 -72.53 -6.90
C LEU A 248 -84.27 -73.97 -6.65
N GLY A 249 -85.59 -74.16 -6.55
CA GLY A 249 -86.27 -75.47 -6.56
C GLY A 249 -87.21 -75.66 -7.76
N LEU A 250 -87.40 -76.90 -8.21
CA LEU A 250 -88.24 -77.29 -9.36
C LEU A 250 -89.17 -78.46 -9.01
N SER A 251 -90.46 -78.42 -9.38
CA SER A 251 -91.41 -79.54 -9.26
C SER A 251 -92.30 -79.70 -10.50
N ALA A 252 -92.84 -80.91 -10.74
CA ALA A 252 -93.63 -81.28 -11.92
C ALA A 252 -95.02 -81.85 -11.55
N MET A 253 -96.05 -81.55 -12.34
CA MET A 253 -97.45 -81.88 -12.01
C MET A 253 -98.21 -82.44 -13.23
N ALA A 254 -99.04 -83.48 -13.04
CA ALA A 254 -99.99 -84.00 -14.04
C ALA A 254 -101.23 -84.63 -13.38
N GLY A 255 -102.42 -84.20 -13.79
CA GLY A 255 -103.66 -84.57 -13.11
C GLY A 255 -103.62 -84.16 -11.64
N SER A 256 -103.91 -85.11 -10.74
CA SER A 256 -103.78 -84.95 -9.28
C SER A 256 -102.38 -85.24 -8.73
N TYR A 257 -101.42 -85.66 -9.57
CA TYR A 257 -100.07 -86.02 -9.14
C TYR A 257 -99.12 -84.82 -9.18
N THR A 258 -98.38 -84.61 -8.08
CA THR A 258 -97.29 -83.63 -7.96
C THR A 258 -96.01 -84.33 -7.53
N ILE A 259 -94.90 -84.09 -8.23
CA ILE A 259 -93.58 -84.68 -7.95
C ILE A 259 -92.54 -83.58 -7.77
N VAL A 260 -91.81 -83.63 -6.65
CA VAL A 260 -90.72 -82.68 -6.33
C VAL A 260 -89.43 -83.09 -7.06
N GLY A 261 -88.75 -82.12 -7.67
CA GLY A 261 -87.50 -82.28 -8.42
C GLY A 261 -86.27 -81.68 -7.71
N PRO A 262 -85.13 -81.55 -8.42
CA PRO A 262 -83.83 -81.11 -7.86
C PRO A 262 -83.77 -79.61 -7.50
N ASN A 263 -82.72 -79.21 -6.76
CA ASN A 263 -82.42 -77.81 -6.39
C ASN A 263 -81.01 -77.36 -6.84
N ALA A 264 -80.76 -76.04 -6.90
CA ALA A 264 -79.46 -75.45 -7.30
C ALA A 264 -79.22 -74.05 -6.69
N THR A 265 -77.95 -73.60 -6.56
CA THR A 265 -77.59 -72.25 -6.06
C THR A 265 -76.60 -71.53 -6.98
N ALA A 266 -76.66 -70.19 -7.03
CA ALA A 266 -75.74 -69.35 -7.83
C ALA A 266 -75.69 -67.90 -7.31
N TRP A 267 -74.63 -67.16 -7.63
CA TRP A 267 -74.48 -65.72 -7.33
C TRP A 267 -74.71 -64.85 -8.57
N THR A 268 -75.20 -63.62 -8.38
CA THR A 268 -75.13 -62.56 -9.40
C THR A 268 -73.79 -61.82 -9.35
N TYR A 269 -73.37 -61.19 -10.45
CA TYR A 269 -72.12 -60.41 -10.47
C TYR A 269 -72.23 -59.11 -9.62
N PRO A 270 -71.15 -58.66 -8.94
CA PRO A 270 -71.10 -57.34 -8.31
C PRO A 270 -70.97 -56.22 -9.34
N LEU A 271 -71.34 -54.99 -8.98
CA LEU A 271 -71.17 -53.78 -9.79
C LEU A 271 -69.84 -53.10 -9.49
N SER A 272 -69.11 -52.64 -10.52
CA SER A 272 -67.85 -51.91 -10.34
C SER A 272 -68.06 -50.59 -9.58
N PRO A 273 -67.11 -50.15 -8.74
CA PRO A 273 -67.12 -48.82 -8.13
C PRO A 273 -67.11 -47.72 -9.22
N VAL A 274 -67.68 -46.56 -8.91
CA VAL A 274 -67.68 -45.37 -9.79
C VAL A 274 -67.02 -44.18 -9.09
N ASN A 275 -66.57 -43.18 -9.85
CA ASN A 275 -65.86 -41.99 -9.33
C ASN A 275 -64.58 -42.32 -8.53
N VAL A 276 -63.73 -43.21 -9.06
CA VAL A 276 -62.44 -43.50 -8.43
C VAL A 276 -61.47 -42.34 -8.68
N THR A 277 -61.09 -41.63 -7.63
CA THR A 277 -60.18 -40.47 -7.69
C THR A 277 -59.02 -40.63 -6.71
N LEU A 278 -57.83 -40.16 -7.11
CA LEU A 278 -56.65 -40.10 -6.26
C LEU A 278 -56.24 -38.63 -6.07
N SER A 279 -56.30 -38.13 -4.84
CA SER A 279 -55.99 -36.74 -4.50
C SER A 279 -54.99 -36.64 -3.35
N ARG A 280 -54.39 -35.46 -3.17
CA ARG A 280 -53.48 -35.19 -2.06
C ARG A 280 -54.19 -35.34 -0.71
N ALA A 281 -53.52 -35.93 0.27
CA ALA A 281 -53.94 -35.93 1.67
C ALA A 281 -53.18 -34.86 2.47
N GLU A 282 -53.41 -34.75 3.78
CA GLU A 282 -52.85 -33.65 4.60
C GLU A 282 -51.31 -33.70 4.73
N GLU A 283 -50.69 -34.88 4.63
CA GLU A 283 -49.23 -35.04 4.74
C GLU A 283 -48.54 -35.01 3.36
N GLN A 284 -47.34 -34.42 3.29
CA GLN A 284 -46.59 -34.17 2.03
C GLN A 284 -46.25 -35.45 1.24
N ASN A 285 -46.19 -36.60 1.91
CA ASN A 285 -45.92 -37.93 1.32
C ASN A 285 -47.15 -38.84 1.35
N SER A 286 -48.36 -38.28 1.28
CA SER A 286 -49.61 -39.04 1.37
C SER A 286 -50.60 -38.74 0.24
N LEU A 287 -51.26 -39.79 -0.25
CA LEU A 287 -52.34 -39.71 -1.25
C LEU A 287 -53.58 -40.43 -0.74
N GLN A 288 -54.76 -39.85 -0.95
CA GLN A 288 -56.04 -40.42 -0.60
C GLN A 288 -56.80 -40.86 -1.86
N ALA A 289 -57.16 -42.13 -1.90
CA ALA A 289 -58.06 -42.70 -2.89
C ALA A 289 -59.50 -42.63 -2.38
N ARG A 290 -60.44 -42.20 -3.22
CA ARG A 290 -61.88 -42.13 -2.92
C ARG A 290 -62.69 -42.74 -4.06
N TRP A 291 -63.82 -43.36 -3.75
CA TRP A 291 -64.75 -43.94 -4.72
C TRP A 291 -66.19 -43.90 -4.20
N SER A 292 -67.15 -44.03 -5.10
CA SER A 292 -68.56 -44.17 -4.74
C SER A 292 -68.92 -45.65 -4.55
N ILE A 293 -69.60 -45.94 -3.45
CA ILE A 293 -70.03 -47.29 -3.06
C ILE A 293 -71.13 -47.77 -4.05
N PRO A 294 -70.93 -48.90 -4.78
CA PRO A 294 -71.92 -49.41 -5.72
C PRO A 294 -73.07 -50.14 -5.01
N VAL A 295 -74.25 -50.13 -5.64
CA VAL A 295 -75.44 -50.80 -5.12
C VAL A 295 -75.31 -52.33 -5.19
N GLY A 296 -75.85 -53.03 -4.20
CA GLY A 296 -75.75 -54.49 -4.08
C GLY A 296 -74.83 -54.95 -2.95
N HIS A 297 -74.79 -56.27 -2.75
CA HIS A 297 -73.99 -56.87 -1.70
C HIS A 297 -72.52 -57.02 -2.13
N ARG A 298 -71.61 -56.83 -1.19
CA ARG A 298 -70.16 -56.81 -1.38
C ARG A 298 -69.49 -57.15 -0.05
N ASP A 299 -68.43 -57.93 -0.11
CA ASP A 299 -67.70 -58.38 1.06
C ASP A 299 -66.68 -57.32 1.50
N PHE A 300 -65.85 -56.86 0.56
CA PHE A 300 -64.80 -55.85 0.78
C PHE A 300 -64.34 -55.22 -0.55
N TYR A 301 -63.57 -54.14 -0.44
CA TYR A 301 -62.77 -53.58 -1.54
C TYR A 301 -61.31 -53.96 -1.37
N LEU A 302 -60.66 -54.31 -2.47
CA LEU A 302 -59.21 -54.41 -2.57
C LEU A 302 -58.71 -53.19 -3.35
N VAL A 303 -57.97 -52.31 -2.69
CA VAL A 303 -57.43 -51.09 -3.28
C VAL A 303 -55.93 -51.28 -3.51
N THR A 304 -55.49 -51.12 -4.75
CA THR A 304 -54.10 -51.34 -5.17
C THR A 304 -53.52 -50.04 -5.71
N LEU A 305 -52.42 -49.57 -5.11
CA LEU A 305 -51.67 -48.39 -5.54
C LEU A 305 -50.52 -48.82 -6.47
N GLN A 306 -50.36 -48.12 -7.58
CA GLN A 306 -49.32 -48.37 -8.59
C GLN A 306 -48.47 -47.10 -8.78
N GLU A 307 -47.16 -47.27 -8.83
CA GLU A 307 -46.17 -46.17 -8.98
C GLU A 307 -45.82 -45.93 -10.45
N GLY A 308 -46.62 -45.14 -11.15
CA GLY A 308 -46.52 -44.94 -12.61
C GLY A 308 -47.68 -45.60 -13.36
N GLU A 309 -47.73 -45.39 -14.68
CA GLU A 309 -48.89 -45.81 -15.50
C GLU A 309 -48.91 -47.32 -15.80
N ASP A 310 -47.75 -48.00 -15.75
CA ASP A 310 -47.57 -49.42 -16.14
C ASP A 310 -46.81 -50.26 -15.09
N SER A 311 -46.85 -49.85 -13.83
CA SER A 311 -45.96 -50.39 -12.79
C SER A 311 -46.59 -51.50 -11.95
N VAL A 312 -45.73 -52.35 -11.37
CA VAL A 312 -46.13 -53.42 -10.43
C VAL A 312 -46.88 -52.80 -9.25
N PRO A 313 -47.97 -53.42 -8.74
CA PRO A 313 -48.69 -52.91 -7.57
C PRO A 313 -47.75 -52.73 -6.39
N THR A 314 -47.55 -51.47 -5.99
CA THR A 314 -46.64 -51.06 -4.92
C THR A 314 -47.25 -51.36 -3.55
N ARG A 315 -48.57 -51.22 -3.41
CA ARG A 315 -49.25 -51.42 -2.12
C ARG A 315 -50.71 -51.82 -2.28
N ASN A 316 -51.11 -52.89 -1.58
CA ASN A 316 -52.49 -53.38 -1.59
C ASN A 316 -53.11 -53.24 -0.19
N ILE A 317 -54.29 -52.64 -0.11
CA ILE A 317 -55.04 -52.47 1.13
C ILE A 317 -56.43 -53.07 0.95
N SER A 318 -56.83 -53.96 1.87
CA SER A 318 -58.19 -54.46 1.97
C SER A 318 -59.02 -53.55 2.86
N VAL A 319 -60.13 -53.05 2.35
CA VAL A 319 -60.99 -52.09 3.03
C VAL A 319 -62.40 -52.67 3.11
N GLY A 320 -63.06 -52.56 4.28
CA GLY A 320 -64.43 -53.07 4.47
C GLY A 320 -65.43 -52.50 3.45
N GLY A 321 -66.48 -53.26 3.14
CA GLY A 321 -67.45 -52.92 2.08
C GLY A 321 -68.20 -51.60 2.26
N ASP A 322 -68.23 -51.03 3.47
CA ASP A 322 -68.90 -49.75 3.75
C ASP A 322 -67.99 -48.52 3.66
N ASN A 323 -66.70 -48.71 3.43
CA ASN A 323 -65.77 -47.61 3.26
C ASN A 323 -65.74 -47.10 1.81
N ASP A 324 -65.59 -45.80 1.68
CA ASP A 324 -65.54 -45.04 0.41
C ASP A 324 -64.16 -44.44 0.13
N HIS A 325 -63.19 -44.62 1.02
CA HIS A 325 -61.85 -44.05 0.89
C HIS A 325 -60.75 -44.88 1.58
N VAL A 326 -59.50 -44.64 1.17
CA VAL A 326 -58.29 -45.10 1.87
C VAL A 326 -57.14 -44.12 1.65
N THR A 327 -56.31 -43.91 2.67
CA THR A 327 -55.13 -43.05 2.59
C THR A 327 -53.86 -43.90 2.56
N PHE A 328 -52.95 -43.58 1.63
CA PHE A 328 -51.62 -44.17 1.50
C PHE A 328 -50.60 -43.21 2.09
N HIS A 329 -49.85 -43.65 3.10
CA HIS A 329 -48.80 -42.86 3.77
C HIS A 329 -47.40 -43.35 3.39
N GLY A 330 -46.40 -42.47 3.47
CA GLY A 330 -44.99 -42.83 3.25
C GLY A 330 -44.65 -43.13 1.79
N LEU A 331 -45.25 -42.38 0.87
CA LEU A 331 -44.96 -42.45 -0.56
C LEU A 331 -43.67 -41.68 -0.91
N SER A 332 -43.06 -42.03 -2.03
CA SER A 332 -41.90 -41.32 -2.56
C SER A 332 -42.31 -39.90 -2.98
N PRO A 333 -41.62 -38.85 -2.53
CA PRO A 333 -41.86 -37.47 -2.97
C PRO A 333 -41.61 -37.30 -4.48
N GLY A 334 -42.33 -36.38 -5.12
CA GLY A 334 -42.13 -36.03 -6.54
C GLY A 334 -42.41 -37.14 -7.56
N GLN A 335 -43.20 -38.16 -7.19
CA GLN A 335 -43.46 -39.36 -8.00
C GLN A 335 -44.95 -39.47 -8.37
N GLN A 336 -45.23 -40.07 -9.53
CA GLN A 336 -46.58 -40.27 -10.05
C GLN A 336 -47.17 -41.61 -9.56
N TYR A 337 -48.41 -41.59 -9.07
CA TYR A 337 -49.15 -42.78 -8.60
C TYR A 337 -50.55 -42.87 -9.22
N SER A 338 -51.05 -44.08 -9.43
CA SER A 338 -52.44 -44.37 -9.82
C SER A 338 -53.06 -45.42 -8.87
N VAL A 339 -54.39 -45.49 -8.78
CA VAL A 339 -55.06 -46.46 -7.91
C VAL A 339 -56.12 -47.27 -8.65
N GLN A 340 -56.17 -48.57 -8.37
CA GLN A 340 -57.22 -49.48 -8.81
C GLN A 340 -58.03 -49.96 -7.60
N VAL A 341 -59.35 -49.85 -7.69
CA VAL A 341 -60.29 -50.31 -6.65
C VAL A 341 -61.07 -51.49 -7.20
N VAL A 342 -60.99 -52.64 -6.52
CA VAL A 342 -61.68 -53.88 -6.89
C VAL A 342 -62.71 -54.23 -5.82
N VAL A 343 -63.99 -54.29 -6.18
CA VAL A 343 -65.05 -54.82 -5.30
C VAL A 343 -65.13 -56.34 -5.43
N VAL A 344 -65.34 -57.02 -4.30
CA VAL A 344 -65.45 -58.48 -4.21
C VAL A 344 -66.81 -58.86 -3.61
N ALA A 345 -67.52 -59.80 -4.25
CA ALA A 345 -68.73 -60.41 -3.71
C ALA A 345 -68.72 -61.92 -4.02
N GLY A 346 -68.45 -62.74 -3.00
CA GLY A 346 -68.23 -64.17 -3.16
C GLY A 346 -67.06 -64.47 -4.13
N PRO A 347 -67.26 -65.31 -5.16
CA PRO A 347 -66.20 -65.65 -6.12
C PRO A 347 -65.99 -64.58 -7.21
N TYR A 348 -66.82 -63.54 -7.27
CA TYR A 348 -66.82 -62.57 -8.37
C TYR A 348 -66.23 -61.23 -7.97
N ARG A 349 -65.61 -60.56 -8.96
CA ARG A 349 -64.88 -59.29 -8.78
C ARG A 349 -65.22 -58.31 -9.89
N ALA A 350 -65.22 -57.02 -9.57
CA ALA A 350 -65.33 -55.92 -10.54
C ALA A 350 -64.39 -54.77 -10.16
N SER A 351 -63.77 -54.10 -11.13
CA SER A 351 -62.70 -53.12 -10.86
C SER A 351 -62.91 -51.78 -11.57
N ALA A 352 -62.31 -50.72 -11.04
CA ALA A 352 -62.25 -49.37 -11.62
C ALA A 352 -60.90 -48.70 -11.28
N HIS A 353 -60.44 -47.78 -12.15
CA HIS A 353 -59.11 -47.13 -12.05
C HIS A 353 -59.25 -45.61 -11.94
N SER A 354 -58.29 -44.96 -11.26
CA SER A 354 -58.14 -43.51 -11.26
C SER A 354 -57.20 -43.02 -12.36
N SER A 355 -57.25 -41.71 -12.66
CA SER A 355 -56.13 -41.02 -13.28
C SER A 355 -54.93 -40.97 -12.34
N ALA A 356 -53.74 -40.84 -12.91
CA ALA A 356 -52.50 -40.74 -12.14
C ALA A 356 -52.29 -39.32 -11.57
N THR A 357 -51.76 -39.24 -10.35
CA THR A 357 -51.55 -38.00 -9.56
C THR A 357 -50.14 -37.97 -8.98
N TRP A 358 -49.53 -36.77 -8.90
CA TRP A 358 -48.18 -36.55 -8.36
C TRP A 358 -48.17 -36.32 -6.85
N THR A 359 -47.16 -36.85 -6.15
CA THR A 359 -46.77 -36.41 -4.80
C THR A 359 -45.97 -35.11 -4.86
N GLU A 360 -45.91 -34.36 -3.75
CA GLU A 360 -45.16 -33.10 -3.71
C GLU A 360 -43.65 -33.37 -3.76
N PRO A 361 -42.87 -32.60 -4.55
CA PRO A 361 -41.43 -32.79 -4.62
C PRO A 361 -40.74 -32.28 -3.35
N GLN A 362 -39.63 -32.92 -2.99
CA GLN A 362 -38.87 -32.57 -1.79
C GLN A 362 -37.87 -31.46 -2.10
N ALA A 363 -37.76 -30.45 -1.22
CA ALA A 363 -36.81 -29.35 -1.41
C ALA A 363 -35.34 -29.86 -1.36
N PRO A 364 -34.41 -29.28 -2.16
CA PRO A 364 -33.02 -29.72 -2.19
C PRO A 364 -32.31 -29.56 -0.85
N SER A 365 -31.51 -30.55 -0.45
CA SER A 365 -30.61 -30.49 0.71
C SER A 365 -29.18 -30.14 0.30
N GLY A 366 -28.33 -29.80 1.27
CA GLY A 366 -26.90 -29.52 1.01
C GLY A 366 -26.65 -28.30 0.12
N VAL A 367 -27.58 -27.33 0.09
CA VAL A 367 -27.46 -26.14 -0.75
C VAL A 367 -26.27 -25.29 -0.29
N SER A 368 -25.34 -25.06 -1.20
CA SER A 368 -24.18 -24.21 -0.99
C SER A 368 -24.04 -23.22 -2.14
N LEU A 369 -23.54 -22.02 -1.80
CA LEU A 369 -23.24 -20.97 -2.77
C LEU A 369 -21.82 -20.51 -2.50
N SER A 370 -20.92 -20.63 -3.48
CA SER A 370 -19.50 -20.29 -3.33
C SER A 370 -19.01 -19.47 -4.51
N SER A 371 -18.25 -18.41 -4.24
CA SER A 371 -17.59 -17.61 -5.28
C SER A 371 -16.29 -18.22 -5.79
N GLN A 372 -15.70 -19.21 -5.08
CA GLN A 372 -14.43 -19.86 -5.46
C GLN A 372 -13.27 -18.90 -5.83
N GLY A 373 -13.24 -17.67 -5.29
CA GLY A 373 -12.23 -16.68 -5.67
C GLY A 373 -12.59 -15.81 -6.88
N SER A 374 -13.73 -16.04 -7.53
CA SER A 374 -14.17 -15.30 -8.72
C SER A 374 -14.91 -14.01 -8.37
N PRO A 375 -14.55 -12.87 -8.99
CA PRO A 375 -15.29 -11.62 -8.84
C PRO A 375 -16.55 -11.57 -9.68
N HIS A 376 -16.70 -12.44 -10.69
CA HIS A 376 -17.81 -12.37 -11.65
C HIS A 376 -18.70 -13.61 -11.64
N SER A 377 -18.44 -14.58 -10.76
CA SER A 377 -19.24 -15.79 -10.71
C SER A 377 -19.50 -16.35 -9.32
N LEU A 378 -20.64 -17.05 -9.23
CA LEU A 378 -21.06 -17.82 -8.08
C LEU A 378 -21.44 -19.22 -8.54
N LEU A 379 -20.80 -20.23 -7.95
CA LEU A 379 -21.17 -21.63 -8.09
C LEU A 379 -22.22 -21.97 -7.02
N ALA A 380 -23.42 -22.29 -7.47
CA ALA A 380 -24.44 -22.92 -6.64
C ALA A 380 -24.32 -24.44 -6.77
N SER A 381 -24.42 -25.15 -5.65
CA SER A 381 -24.49 -26.61 -5.63
C SER A 381 -25.50 -27.10 -4.59
N TRP A 382 -26.09 -28.27 -4.84
CA TRP A 382 -27.08 -28.90 -3.97
C TRP A 382 -27.04 -30.41 -4.18
N GLU A 383 -27.63 -31.16 -3.24
CA GLU A 383 -27.80 -32.60 -3.38
C GLU A 383 -29.01 -32.93 -4.27
N GLU A 384 -28.96 -34.07 -4.96
CA GLU A 384 -30.06 -34.48 -5.81
C GLU A 384 -31.33 -34.73 -4.97
N ALA A 385 -32.44 -34.10 -5.37
CA ALA A 385 -33.74 -34.21 -4.73
C ALA A 385 -34.77 -34.87 -5.64
N ALA A 386 -35.80 -35.45 -5.03
CA ALA A 386 -36.85 -36.20 -5.72
C ALA A 386 -37.85 -35.27 -6.45
N GLY A 387 -37.77 -35.27 -7.78
CA GLY A 387 -38.61 -34.50 -8.71
C GLY A 387 -38.10 -34.60 -10.16
N GLU A 388 -38.72 -33.86 -11.08
CA GLU A 388 -38.40 -33.81 -12.52
C GLU A 388 -37.31 -32.78 -12.87
N GLY A 389 -37.10 -31.78 -12.02
CA GLY A 389 -36.10 -30.75 -12.24
C GLY A 389 -36.00 -29.71 -11.13
N TYR A 390 -35.23 -28.66 -11.38
CA TYR A 390 -34.99 -27.56 -10.45
C TYR A 390 -35.33 -26.21 -11.08
N LEU A 391 -35.98 -25.34 -10.31
CA LEU A 391 -36.11 -23.92 -10.60
C LEU A 391 -35.12 -23.16 -9.73
N LEU A 392 -34.30 -22.33 -10.38
CA LEU A 392 -33.27 -21.55 -9.73
C LEU A 392 -33.52 -20.07 -9.96
N ALA A 393 -33.39 -19.28 -8.90
CA ALA A 393 -33.44 -17.84 -8.97
C ALA A 393 -32.25 -17.24 -8.23
N LEU A 394 -31.51 -16.36 -8.90
CA LEU A 394 -30.50 -15.51 -8.27
C LEU A 394 -31.05 -14.10 -8.20
N SER A 395 -31.08 -13.51 -7.01
CA SER A 395 -31.58 -12.17 -6.76
C SER A 395 -30.54 -11.26 -6.11
N LEU A 396 -30.67 -9.96 -6.38
CA LEU A 396 -29.87 -8.88 -5.79
C LEU A 396 -30.83 -7.95 -5.06
N ALA A 397 -30.68 -7.80 -3.74
CA ALA A 397 -31.58 -6.97 -2.92
C ALA A 397 -33.08 -7.24 -3.18
N GLY A 398 -33.45 -8.53 -3.29
CA GLY A 398 -34.83 -8.98 -3.56
C GLY A 398 -35.29 -8.87 -5.01
N HIS A 399 -34.47 -8.34 -5.93
CA HIS A 399 -34.81 -8.24 -7.35
C HIS A 399 -34.21 -9.43 -8.11
N PRO A 400 -35.00 -10.18 -8.90
CA PRO A 400 -34.48 -11.32 -9.65
C PRO A 400 -33.51 -10.84 -10.75
N VAL A 401 -32.28 -11.35 -10.69
CA VAL A 401 -31.22 -11.07 -11.66
C VAL A 401 -31.24 -12.11 -12.78
N LYS A 402 -31.36 -13.39 -12.42
CA LYS A 402 -31.32 -14.49 -13.39
C LYS A 402 -32.11 -15.68 -12.88
N ASN A 403 -33.07 -16.14 -13.68
CA ASN A 403 -33.85 -17.35 -13.41
C ASN A 403 -33.43 -18.44 -14.39
N SER A 404 -33.26 -19.67 -13.91
CA SER A 404 -32.89 -20.83 -14.71
C SER A 404 -33.78 -22.01 -14.37
N SER A 405 -34.01 -22.87 -15.34
CA SER A 405 -34.71 -24.15 -15.17
C SER A 405 -33.77 -25.27 -15.59
N LEU A 406 -33.49 -26.20 -14.68
CA LEU A 406 -32.60 -27.34 -14.92
C LEU A 406 -33.37 -28.65 -14.83
N LEU A 407 -32.95 -29.62 -15.64
CA LEU A 407 -33.48 -30.98 -15.59
C LEU A 407 -32.90 -31.74 -14.38
N ARG A 408 -33.57 -32.82 -13.98
CA ARG A 408 -33.06 -33.76 -12.99
C ARG A 408 -31.66 -34.28 -13.37
N GLY A 409 -30.80 -34.46 -12.37
CA GLY A 409 -29.42 -34.94 -12.52
C GLY A 409 -28.36 -33.83 -12.49
N VAL A 410 -28.76 -32.57 -12.63
CA VAL A 410 -27.85 -31.42 -12.45
C VAL A 410 -27.87 -31.00 -10.97
N THR A 411 -26.72 -31.09 -10.32
CA THR A 411 -26.51 -30.77 -8.89
C THR A 411 -25.67 -29.51 -8.66
N SER A 412 -25.24 -28.84 -9.74
CA SER A 412 -24.51 -27.59 -9.65
C SER A 412 -24.76 -26.69 -10.85
N PHE A 413 -24.69 -25.38 -10.64
CA PHE A 413 -24.88 -24.38 -11.67
C PHE A 413 -24.05 -23.13 -11.37
N THR A 414 -23.30 -22.65 -12.36
CA THR A 414 -22.47 -21.44 -12.23
C THR A 414 -23.17 -20.25 -12.86
N TYR A 415 -23.39 -19.21 -12.05
CA TYR A 415 -23.83 -17.91 -12.52
C TYR A 415 -22.63 -17.06 -12.91
N GLU A 416 -22.47 -16.78 -14.20
CA GLU A 416 -21.42 -15.91 -14.75
C GLU A 416 -21.94 -14.50 -15.07
N GLY A 417 -21.03 -13.52 -15.10
CA GLY A 417 -21.33 -12.12 -15.43
C GLY A 417 -21.92 -11.31 -14.27
N LEU A 418 -21.65 -11.70 -13.03
CA LEU A 418 -22.09 -11.01 -11.82
C LEU A 418 -21.22 -9.78 -11.51
N HIS A 419 -21.77 -8.88 -10.70
CA HIS A 419 -21.07 -7.69 -10.21
C HIS A 419 -20.12 -8.10 -9.08
N PRO A 420 -18.84 -7.65 -9.12
CA PRO A 420 -17.87 -7.93 -8.06
C PRO A 420 -18.28 -7.39 -6.69
N GLY A 421 -17.78 -8.03 -5.63
CA GLY A 421 -17.99 -7.60 -4.25
C GLY A 421 -19.46 -7.44 -3.84
N THR A 422 -20.39 -8.16 -4.47
CA THR A 422 -21.83 -7.93 -4.29
C THR A 422 -22.48 -9.14 -3.63
N LEU A 423 -23.39 -8.90 -2.68
CA LEU A 423 -24.15 -9.95 -1.98
C LEU A 423 -25.34 -10.39 -2.85
N TYR A 424 -25.34 -11.65 -3.27
CA TYR A 424 -26.44 -12.27 -4.00
C TYR A 424 -27.17 -13.28 -3.12
N THR A 425 -28.48 -13.38 -3.33
CA THR A 425 -29.34 -14.40 -2.71
C THR A 425 -29.73 -15.42 -3.77
N PHE A 426 -29.43 -16.69 -3.51
CA PHE A 426 -29.75 -17.82 -4.36
C PHE A 426 -30.93 -18.60 -3.77
N GLU A 427 -31.90 -18.90 -4.61
CA GLU A 427 -33.07 -19.71 -4.29
C GLU A 427 -33.16 -20.91 -5.22
N VAL A 428 -33.42 -22.10 -4.66
CA VAL A 428 -33.63 -23.33 -5.42
C VAL A 428 -34.86 -24.09 -4.93
N SER A 429 -35.70 -24.49 -5.87
CA SER A 429 -36.90 -25.31 -5.65
C SER A 429 -36.90 -26.51 -6.59
N THR A 430 -37.47 -27.63 -6.17
CA THR A 430 -37.68 -28.80 -7.03
C THR A 430 -39.08 -28.76 -7.63
N VAL A 431 -39.21 -29.26 -8.86
CA VAL A 431 -40.48 -29.32 -9.58
C VAL A 431 -40.83 -30.76 -9.93
N ALA A 432 -42.10 -31.14 -9.76
CA ALA A 432 -42.65 -32.41 -10.20
C ALA A 432 -44.10 -32.21 -10.65
N GLY A 433 -44.34 -32.30 -11.98
CA GLY A 433 -45.62 -31.95 -12.58
C GLY A 433 -46.01 -30.48 -12.27
N PRO A 434 -47.24 -30.22 -11.77
CA PRO A 434 -47.69 -28.87 -11.41
C PRO A 434 -47.19 -28.38 -10.04
N TYR A 435 -46.42 -29.19 -9.29
CA TYR A 435 -46.05 -28.89 -7.92
C TYR A 435 -44.59 -28.41 -7.82
N THR A 436 -44.38 -27.41 -6.98
CA THR A 436 -43.07 -26.83 -6.64
C THR A 436 -42.82 -26.98 -5.15
N SER A 437 -41.64 -27.44 -4.74
CA SER A 437 -41.28 -27.50 -3.33
C SER A 437 -41.12 -26.10 -2.73
N SER A 438 -41.06 -26.02 -1.39
CA SER A 438 -40.56 -24.82 -0.73
C SER A 438 -39.16 -24.46 -1.23
N PRO A 439 -38.87 -23.16 -1.49
CA PRO A 439 -37.56 -22.72 -1.92
C PRO A 439 -36.57 -22.78 -0.76
N TRP A 440 -35.34 -23.23 -1.05
CA TRP A 440 -34.19 -23.09 -0.16
C TRP A 440 -33.42 -21.81 -0.50
N CYS A 441 -33.22 -20.93 0.47
CA CYS A 441 -32.56 -19.64 0.29
C CYS A 441 -31.19 -19.60 0.99
N ILE A 442 -30.15 -19.16 0.28
CA ILE A 442 -28.82 -18.88 0.83
C ILE A 442 -28.25 -17.61 0.20
N SER A 443 -27.40 -16.88 0.92
CA SER A 443 -26.73 -15.69 0.38
C SER A 443 -25.22 -15.80 0.48
N ASN A 444 -24.51 -15.29 -0.52
CA ASN A 444 -23.06 -15.18 -0.50
C ASN A 444 -22.55 -14.03 -1.40
N TRP A 445 -21.34 -13.57 -1.12
CA TRP A 445 -20.69 -12.47 -1.82
C TRP A 445 -19.84 -12.97 -3.00
N THR A 446 -19.85 -12.25 -4.12
CA THR A 446 -18.80 -12.36 -5.14
C THR A 446 -17.49 -11.75 -4.63
N TYR A 447 -16.34 -12.19 -5.13
CA TYR A 447 -15.05 -11.62 -4.70
C TYR A 447 -14.95 -10.13 -5.09
N PRO A 448 -14.43 -9.26 -4.19
CA PRO A 448 -14.19 -7.87 -4.54
C PRO A 448 -12.96 -7.72 -5.44
N LEU A 449 -13.02 -6.75 -6.35
CA LEU A 449 -11.85 -6.34 -7.15
C LEU A 449 -10.93 -5.42 -6.34
N PRO A 450 -9.61 -5.43 -6.60
CA PRO A 450 -8.68 -4.52 -5.95
C PRO A 450 -8.96 -3.05 -6.31
N PRO A 451 -8.60 -2.09 -5.43
CA PRO A 451 -8.75 -0.66 -5.70
C PRO A 451 -8.01 -0.27 -6.99
N GLU A 452 -8.64 0.57 -7.82
CA GLU A 452 -8.05 1.03 -9.07
C GLU A 452 -7.16 2.24 -8.84
N GLN A 453 -6.08 2.36 -9.62
CA GLN A 453 -5.20 3.54 -9.61
C GLN A 453 -4.75 3.95 -8.19
N LEU A 454 -4.37 2.99 -7.35
CA LEU A 454 -3.76 3.30 -6.06
C LEU A 454 -2.47 4.10 -6.31
N THR A 455 -2.44 5.32 -5.80
CA THR A 455 -1.29 6.20 -5.84
C THR A 455 -0.95 6.65 -4.45
N LEU A 456 0.34 6.84 -4.21
CA LEU A 456 0.86 7.50 -3.03
C LEU A 456 1.53 8.78 -3.49
N SER A 457 1.29 9.88 -2.78
CA SER A 457 1.91 11.17 -3.06
C SER A 457 2.25 11.89 -1.77
N ASN A 458 3.37 12.60 -1.73
CA ASN A 458 3.71 13.44 -0.58
C ASN A 458 3.11 14.84 -0.64
N GLU A 459 2.63 15.30 -1.81
CA GLU A 459 2.12 16.68 -2.03
C GLU A 459 3.06 17.80 -1.51
N GLY A 460 4.37 17.55 -1.40
CA GLY A 460 5.33 18.48 -0.83
C GLY A 460 5.48 18.42 0.70
N HIS A 461 4.75 17.52 1.38
CA HIS A 461 4.83 17.34 2.83
C HIS A 461 5.93 16.38 3.25
N SER A 462 6.63 16.73 4.33
CA SER A 462 7.78 15.97 4.81
C SER A 462 7.43 14.84 5.79
N THR A 463 6.26 14.85 6.40
CA THR A 463 5.87 13.88 7.45
C THR A 463 4.54 13.20 7.14
N SER A 464 4.02 13.37 5.93
CA SER A 464 2.77 12.75 5.52
C SER A 464 2.79 12.28 4.07
N LEU A 465 1.97 11.28 3.78
CA LEU A 465 1.70 10.78 2.43
C LEU A 465 0.19 10.70 2.24
N LEU A 466 -0.32 11.31 1.18
CA LEU A 466 -1.69 11.14 0.72
C LEU A 466 -1.75 9.91 -0.16
N ALA A 467 -2.47 8.89 0.32
CA ALA A 467 -2.85 7.76 -0.50
C ALA A 467 -4.21 8.05 -1.15
N SER A 468 -4.32 7.84 -2.45
CA SER A 468 -5.58 8.00 -3.19
C SER A 468 -5.80 6.84 -4.13
N TRP A 469 -7.06 6.45 -4.32
CA TRP A 469 -7.45 5.38 -5.22
C TRP A 469 -8.84 5.68 -5.78
N ARG A 470 -9.12 5.09 -6.94
CA ARG A 470 -10.48 5.04 -7.46
C ARG A 470 -11.17 3.82 -6.88
N ALA A 471 -12.43 3.98 -6.48
CA ALA A 471 -13.20 2.88 -5.93
C ALA A 471 -13.27 1.73 -6.95
N ALA A 472 -13.06 0.51 -6.48
CA ALA A 472 -13.30 -0.67 -7.30
C ALA A 472 -14.80 -0.73 -7.66
N SER A 473 -15.14 -1.30 -8.82
CA SER A 473 -16.52 -1.45 -9.30
C SER A 473 -17.48 -1.82 -8.16
N SER A 474 -18.63 -1.12 -8.10
CA SER A 474 -19.68 -1.19 -7.06
C SER A 474 -19.78 -2.52 -6.32
N GLY A 475 -19.76 -2.49 -4.97
CA GLY A 475 -20.03 -3.65 -4.11
C GLY A 475 -19.16 -3.72 -2.85
N SER A 476 -17.93 -3.19 -2.89
CA SER A 476 -17.02 -3.20 -1.73
C SER A 476 -17.58 -2.44 -0.53
N THR A 477 -17.51 -3.06 0.65
CA THR A 477 -17.95 -2.49 1.94
C THR A 477 -16.87 -1.61 2.60
N GLY A 478 -15.63 -1.64 2.11
CA GLY A 478 -14.55 -0.77 2.56
C GLY A 478 -13.18 -1.19 2.02
N TYR A 479 -12.12 -0.53 2.51
CA TYR A 479 -10.74 -0.84 2.16
C TYR A 479 -9.89 -1.04 3.40
N THR A 480 -8.98 -2.00 3.32
CA THR A 480 -8.01 -2.31 4.37
C THR A 480 -6.62 -2.37 3.77
N GLY A 481 -5.62 -1.89 4.49
CA GLY A 481 -4.24 -1.94 4.03
C GLY A 481 -3.22 -1.79 5.13
N THR A 482 -1.96 -1.99 4.74
CA THR A 482 -0.80 -1.86 5.61
C THR A 482 0.23 -0.96 4.97
N LEU A 483 0.64 0.08 5.68
CA LEU A 483 1.78 0.92 5.33
C LEU A 483 3.04 0.29 5.90
N ARG A 484 4.04 0.09 5.03
CA ARG A 484 5.34 -0.47 5.39
C ARG A 484 6.46 0.45 4.97
N GLU A 485 7.55 0.41 5.71
CA GLU A 485 8.82 0.97 5.30
C GLU A 485 9.41 0.09 4.18
N THR A 486 9.81 0.69 3.06
CA THR A 486 10.06 -0.09 1.82
C THR A 486 11.33 -0.94 1.88
N LYS A 487 12.37 -0.50 2.59
CA LYS A 487 13.68 -1.17 2.65
C LYS A 487 13.70 -2.26 3.72
N SER A 488 13.24 -1.96 4.94
CA SER A 488 13.18 -2.88 6.08
C SER A 488 11.95 -3.79 6.04
N GLN A 489 10.93 -3.45 5.24
CA GLN A 489 9.63 -4.14 5.20
C GLN A 489 8.89 -4.11 6.54
N GLU A 490 9.30 -3.23 7.46
CA GLU A 490 8.68 -3.08 8.77
C GLU A 490 7.30 -2.44 8.64
N GLN A 491 6.32 -3.01 9.35
CA GLN A 491 4.97 -2.49 9.36
C GLN A 491 4.89 -1.23 10.22
N VAL A 492 4.46 -0.12 9.61
CA VAL A 492 4.39 1.19 10.24
C VAL A 492 2.97 1.45 10.76
N ARG A 493 1.96 1.16 9.95
CA ARG A 493 0.56 1.48 10.27
C ARG A 493 -0.44 0.62 9.52
N ASN A 494 -1.56 0.29 10.16
CA ASN A 494 -2.72 -0.30 9.50
C ASN A 494 -3.72 0.78 9.11
N VAL A 495 -4.31 0.62 7.93
CA VAL A 495 -5.29 1.52 7.33
C VAL A 495 -6.60 0.76 7.16
N THR A 496 -7.68 1.31 7.70
CA THR A 496 -9.04 0.77 7.60
C THR A 496 -9.97 1.94 7.33
N VAL A 497 -10.62 1.93 6.17
CA VAL A 497 -11.49 3.02 5.72
C VAL A 497 -12.79 2.46 5.13
N GLY A 498 -13.87 3.23 5.23
CA GLY A 498 -15.17 2.86 4.67
C GLY A 498 -15.21 2.87 3.14
N ASN A 499 -16.30 2.41 2.55
CA ASN A 499 -16.52 2.40 1.10
C ASN A 499 -16.55 3.81 0.47
N ASP A 500 -16.98 4.82 1.22
CA ASP A 500 -17.10 6.21 0.75
C ASP A 500 -15.75 6.93 0.62
N TRP A 501 -14.68 6.35 1.16
CA TRP A 501 -13.35 6.94 1.15
C TRP A 501 -12.59 6.56 -0.13
N THR A 502 -12.05 7.58 -0.81
CA THR A 502 -11.21 7.45 -2.01
C THR A 502 -9.78 7.94 -1.78
N ASN A 503 -9.50 8.49 -0.60
CA ASN A 503 -8.18 8.91 -0.19
C ASN A 503 -8.01 8.82 1.33
N VAL A 504 -6.77 8.78 1.82
CA VAL A 504 -6.44 8.87 3.24
C VAL A 504 -5.05 9.47 3.42
N THR A 505 -4.91 10.38 4.38
CA THR A 505 -3.63 10.99 4.72
C THR A 505 -2.95 10.21 5.83
N LEU A 506 -1.71 9.78 5.57
CA LEU A 506 -0.89 9.00 6.49
C LEU A 506 0.12 9.94 7.14
N GLU A 507 -0.14 10.35 8.37
CA GLU A 507 0.69 11.32 9.11
C GLU A 507 1.74 10.64 10.02
N ASN A 508 2.64 11.47 10.57
CA ASN A 508 3.72 11.10 11.50
C ASN A 508 4.77 10.15 10.88
N LEU A 509 5.06 10.36 9.60
CA LEU A 509 6.09 9.63 8.87
C LEU A 509 7.45 10.33 8.96
N VAL A 510 8.52 9.57 8.75
CA VAL A 510 9.90 10.07 8.76
C VAL A 510 10.18 10.80 7.44
N PRO A 511 10.73 12.03 7.44
CA PRO A 511 11.10 12.75 6.22
C PRO A 511 12.15 12.03 5.36
N GLY A 512 12.05 12.17 4.04
CA GLY A 512 12.99 11.59 3.09
C GLY A 512 13.01 10.05 3.06
N ARG A 513 11.99 9.38 3.60
CA ARG A 513 11.91 7.92 3.69
C ARG A 513 10.88 7.37 2.70
N GLN A 514 11.17 6.21 2.12
CA GLN A 514 10.30 5.53 1.17
C GLN A 514 9.33 4.59 1.87
N TYR A 515 8.04 4.75 1.59
CA TYR A 515 6.98 3.90 2.13
C TYR A 515 6.20 3.22 1.01
N THR A 516 5.77 1.98 1.29
CA THR A 516 4.91 1.19 0.41
C THR A 516 3.61 0.92 1.13
N LEU A 517 2.50 1.33 0.52
CA LEU A 517 1.15 1.03 1.00
C LEU A 517 0.58 -0.11 0.18
N GLU A 518 0.14 -1.16 0.86
CA GLU A 518 -0.59 -2.27 0.27
C GLU A 518 -2.05 -2.17 0.70
N MET A 519 -2.97 -2.01 -0.26
CA MET A 519 -4.41 -1.87 -0.01
C MET A 519 -5.20 -2.95 -0.73
N ALA A 520 -6.21 -3.48 -0.04
CA ALA A 520 -7.18 -4.42 -0.58
C ALA A 520 -8.60 -3.92 -0.29
N ALA A 521 -9.52 -4.16 -1.23
CA ALA A 521 -10.94 -3.94 -1.03
C ALA A 521 -11.52 -5.11 -0.22
N VAL A 522 -12.52 -4.80 0.59
CA VAL A 522 -13.25 -5.77 1.42
C VAL A 522 -14.72 -5.77 1.02
N ALA A 523 -15.30 -6.95 0.86
CA ALA A 523 -16.74 -7.15 0.69
C ALA A 523 -17.17 -8.34 1.56
N GLY A 524 -17.86 -8.05 2.66
CA GLY A 524 -18.16 -9.06 3.67
C GLY A 524 -16.88 -9.69 4.26
N PRO A 525 -16.74 -11.03 4.30
CA PRO A 525 -15.55 -11.71 4.80
C PRO A 525 -14.39 -11.77 3.78
N PHE A 526 -14.63 -11.41 2.51
CA PHE A 526 -13.65 -11.58 1.44
C PHE A 526 -12.78 -10.34 1.25
N ARG A 527 -11.50 -10.59 0.95
CA ARG A 527 -10.50 -9.56 0.62
C ARG A 527 -10.03 -9.76 -0.82
N SER A 528 -9.91 -8.65 -1.55
CA SER A 528 -9.31 -8.66 -2.88
C SER A 528 -7.80 -8.95 -2.80
N PRO A 529 -7.14 -9.29 -3.92
CA PRO A 529 -5.69 -9.16 -4.03
C PRO A 529 -5.23 -7.75 -3.61
N VAL A 530 -4.06 -7.65 -3.00
CA VAL A 530 -3.49 -6.35 -2.61
C VAL A 530 -2.97 -5.61 -3.84
N ARG A 531 -3.19 -4.30 -3.87
CA ARG A 531 -2.52 -3.38 -4.77
C ARG A 531 -1.54 -2.54 -3.98
N SER A 532 -0.33 -2.37 -4.49
CA SER A 532 0.73 -1.60 -3.85
C SER A 532 0.95 -0.27 -4.57
N ALA A 533 1.27 0.75 -3.78
CA ALA A 533 1.80 2.02 -4.27
C ALA A 533 2.95 2.45 -3.36
N THR A 534 3.99 3.02 -3.96
CA THR A 534 5.22 3.38 -3.26
C THR A 534 5.57 4.82 -3.59
N ASP A 535 5.88 5.60 -2.55
CA ASP A 535 6.43 6.94 -2.72
C ASP A 535 7.29 7.32 -1.51
N TRP A 536 8.03 8.43 -1.63
CA TRP A 536 8.88 8.97 -0.59
C TRP A 536 8.21 10.16 0.09
N THR A 537 8.38 10.29 1.41
CA THR A 537 8.10 11.57 2.08
C THR A 537 9.06 12.64 1.62
N TYR A 538 8.62 13.90 1.59
CA TYR A 538 9.47 15.00 1.15
C TYR A 538 10.64 15.23 2.13
N PRO A 539 11.89 15.39 1.67
CA PRO A 539 13.02 15.61 2.59
C PRO A 539 12.96 17.02 3.21
N LEU A 540 13.39 17.14 4.47
CA LEU A 540 13.47 18.41 5.17
C LEU A 540 14.77 19.15 4.84
N ALA A 541 14.68 20.44 4.50
CA ALA A 541 15.85 21.24 4.21
C ALA A 541 16.83 21.24 5.41
N PRO A 542 18.15 21.13 5.18
CA PRO A 542 19.12 21.14 6.27
C PRO A 542 19.09 22.49 6.99
N ALA A 543 19.04 22.43 8.33
CA ALA A 543 19.11 23.59 9.21
C ALA A 543 20.57 24.00 9.49
N GLY A 544 20.76 25.17 10.10
CA GLY A 544 22.08 25.62 10.54
C GLY A 544 23.09 25.83 9.42
N VAL A 545 22.65 26.00 8.16
CA VAL A 545 23.55 26.19 7.03
C VAL A 545 24.32 27.49 7.22
N THR A 546 25.63 27.36 7.41
CA THR A 546 26.55 28.47 7.61
C THR A 546 27.72 28.34 6.66
N LEU A 547 28.21 29.49 6.23
CA LEU A 547 29.41 29.62 5.40
C LEU A 547 30.36 30.50 6.19
N THR A 548 31.58 30.01 6.41
CA THR A 548 32.56 30.69 7.25
C THR A 548 33.93 30.75 6.56
N ASN A 549 34.72 31.75 6.93
CA ASN A 549 36.08 31.90 6.45
C ASN A 549 37.08 31.91 7.60
N THR A 550 38.03 30.97 7.60
CA THR A 550 39.12 30.88 8.59
C THR A 550 40.36 31.69 8.16
N ARG A 551 40.17 32.97 7.80
CA ARG A 551 41.23 33.89 7.29
C ARG A 551 41.95 33.40 6.03
N ARG A 552 41.25 32.69 5.14
CA ARG A 552 41.79 32.17 3.88
C ARG A 552 41.31 33.01 2.69
N PRO A 553 42.21 33.46 1.80
CA PRO A 553 41.82 34.26 0.63
C PRO A 553 41.17 33.41 -0.46
N MET A 554 41.45 32.11 -0.53
CA MET A 554 40.96 31.24 -1.62
C MET A 554 40.08 30.08 -1.13
N GLY A 555 39.52 30.17 0.08
CA GLY A 555 38.68 29.09 0.58
C GLY A 555 37.63 29.50 1.58
N LEU A 556 36.53 28.76 1.57
CA LEU A 556 35.38 28.91 2.46
C LEU A 556 34.96 27.53 2.96
N SER A 557 34.57 27.44 4.22
CA SER A 557 34.08 26.22 4.85
C SER A 557 32.58 26.35 5.12
N ALA A 558 31.83 25.42 4.56
CA ALA A 558 30.41 25.23 4.75
C ALA A 558 30.15 24.25 5.88
N PHE A 559 29.15 24.55 6.71
CA PHE A 559 28.67 23.68 7.79
C PHE A 559 27.14 23.67 7.78
N TRP A 560 26.55 22.55 8.15
CA TRP A 560 25.10 22.40 8.31
C TRP A 560 24.78 21.34 9.33
N ASP A 561 23.60 21.43 9.93
CA ASP A 561 23.15 20.48 10.93
C ASP A 561 22.82 19.12 10.30
N LYS A 562 22.79 18.07 11.15
CA LYS A 562 22.27 16.77 10.74
C LYS A 562 20.80 16.94 10.32
N ALA A 563 20.49 16.58 9.07
CA ALA A 563 19.13 16.63 8.55
C ALA A 563 18.21 15.64 9.32
N ALA A 564 16.96 16.05 9.54
CA ALA A 564 15.95 15.21 10.15
C ALA A 564 15.38 14.23 9.12
N GLY A 565 15.41 12.93 9.45
CA GLY A 565 14.95 11.86 8.56
C GLY A 565 16.07 11.21 7.76
N ASP A 566 15.69 10.57 6.66
CA ASP A 566 16.61 9.84 5.79
C ASP A 566 17.12 10.75 4.67
N VAL A 567 18.41 10.63 4.39
CA VAL A 567 19.10 11.41 3.37
C VAL A 567 19.94 10.46 2.53
N ASP A 568 19.89 10.62 1.22
CA ASP A 568 20.78 9.90 0.30
C ASP A 568 22.06 10.71 0.07
N GLN A 569 21.92 12.01 -0.20
CA GLN A 569 23.07 12.88 -0.51
C GLN A 569 22.76 14.37 -0.29
N PHE A 570 23.80 15.18 -0.04
CA PHE A 570 23.70 16.64 -0.07
C PHE A 570 24.36 17.19 -1.33
N HIS A 571 23.65 18.07 -2.05
CA HIS A 571 24.15 18.82 -3.19
C HIS A 571 24.41 20.28 -2.79
N LEU A 572 25.67 20.69 -2.86
CA LEU A 572 26.10 22.04 -2.52
C LEU A 572 26.33 22.84 -3.79
N GLN A 573 25.67 23.99 -3.88
CA GLN A 573 25.85 24.95 -4.97
C GLN A 573 26.45 26.23 -4.40
N LEU A 574 27.70 26.50 -4.75
CA LEU A 574 28.38 27.74 -4.40
C LEU A 574 28.50 28.61 -5.65
N TYR A 575 28.03 29.85 -5.59
CA TYR A 575 28.15 30.77 -6.71
C TYR A 575 28.45 32.19 -6.22
N SER A 576 28.91 33.05 -7.13
CA SER A 576 29.14 34.47 -6.87
C SER A 576 28.33 35.29 -7.86
N LYS A 577 27.86 36.47 -7.44
CA LYS A 577 27.20 37.41 -8.37
C LYS A 577 28.18 38.09 -9.33
N SER A 578 29.46 38.20 -8.95
CA SER A 578 30.47 38.90 -9.74
C SER A 578 31.28 37.97 -10.65
N HIS A 579 31.14 36.65 -10.49
CA HIS A 579 31.82 35.65 -11.31
C HIS A 579 30.80 34.59 -11.74
N ALA A 580 30.74 34.29 -13.04
CA ALA A 580 29.83 33.26 -13.57
C ALA A 580 30.18 31.82 -13.12
N ALA A 581 31.34 31.63 -12.48
CA ALA A 581 31.79 30.34 -12.00
C ALA A 581 30.95 29.86 -10.80
N GLN A 582 29.97 29.00 -11.08
CA GLN A 582 29.24 28.22 -10.10
C GLN A 582 29.98 26.90 -9.85
N ARG A 583 30.17 26.55 -8.58
CA ARG A 583 30.79 25.30 -8.16
C ARG A 583 29.77 24.43 -7.47
N ASN A 584 29.47 23.31 -8.12
CA ASN A 584 28.53 22.32 -7.64
C ASN A 584 29.29 21.09 -7.20
N THR A 585 29.01 20.61 -5.99
CA THR A 585 29.59 19.37 -5.46
C THR A 585 28.52 18.59 -4.73
N SER A 586 28.74 17.29 -4.57
CA SER A 586 27.80 16.40 -3.91
C SER A 586 28.54 15.56 -2.88
N VAL A 587 28.04 15.53 -1.64
CA VAL A 587 28.68 14.85 -0.50
C VAL A 587 27.72 13.83 0.10
N GLY A 588 28.27 12.78 0.70
CA GLY A 588 27.48 11.69 1.25
C GLY A 588 26.53 12.12 2.38
N PRO A 589 25.63 11.21 2.79
CA PRO A 589 24.54 11.53 3.72
C PRO A 589 25.02 11.79 5.17
N ASN A 590 26.21 11.31 5.51
CA ASN A 590 26.83 11.50 6.83
C ASN A 590 27.82 12.68 6.87
N THR A 591 27.88 13.49 5.81
CA THR A 591 28.76 14.65 5.74
C THR A 591 28.03 15.90 6.21
N HIS A 592 28.64 16.64 7.13
CA HIS A 592 28.07 17.87 7.74
C HIS A 592 28.95 19.10 7.53
N ASN A 593 30.07 18.95 6.83
CA ASN A 593 30.99 20.03 6.50
C ASN A 593 31.61 19.83 5.12
N PHE A 594 31.97 20.93 4.47
CA PHE A 594 32.70 20.89 3.21
C PHE A 594 33.51 22.17 3.01
N THR A 595 34.77 22.03 2.57
CA THR A 595 35.64 23.19 2.30
C THR A 595 35.83 23.37 0.80
N PHE A 596 35.41 24.53 0.29
CA PHE A 596 35.67 24.96 -1.08
C PHE A 596 37.05 25.62 -1.15
N LEU A 597 37.90 25.18 -2.09
CA LEU A 597 39.27 25.66 -2.28
C LEU A 597 39.53 26.20 -3.70
N GLY A 598 40.39 27.19 -3.87
CA GLY A 598 40.64 27.80 -5.19
C GLY A 598 39.53 28.78 -5.60
N LEU A 599 38.93 29.45 -4.62
CA LEU A 599 37.99 30.55 -4.85
C LEU A 599 38.74 31.86 -5.12
N SER A 600 38.05 32.81 -5.77
CA SER A 600 38.60 34.16 -6.01
C SER A 600 38.68 34.93 -4.69
N PRO A 601 39.82 35.58 -4.37
CA PRO A 601 39.96 36.45 -3.20
C PRO A 601 39.02 37.67 -3.21
N GLY A 602 38.69 38.17 -2.02
CA GLY A 602 37.84 39.36 -1.79
C GLY A 602 36.46 39.34 -2.47
N THR A 603 35.90 38.15 -2.68
CA THR A 603 34.66 37.92 -3.43
C THR A 603 33.58 37.37 -2.50
N GLN A 604 32.35 37.89 -2.64
CA GLN A 604 31.19 37.35 -1.93
C GLN A 604 30.66 36.10 -2.63
N TYR A 605 30.47 35.03 -1.87
CA TYR A 605 29.86 33.78 -2.33
C TYR A 605 28.56 33.49 -1.59
N PHE A 606 27.66 32.83 -2.31
CA PHE A 606 26.35 32.38 -1.85
C PHE A 606 26.33 30.85 -1.93
N LEU A 607 26.09 30.20 -0.81
CA LEU A 607 25.96 28.74 -0.71
C LEU A 607 24.50 28.36 -0.57
N LYS A 608 24.05 27.41 -1.39
CA LYS A 608 22.79 26.69 -1.24
C LYS A 608 23.08 25.22 -1.01
N VAL A 609 22.62 24.67 0.11
CA VAL A 609 22.72 23.24 0.38
C VAL A 609 21.36 22.62 0.10
N THR A 610 21.33 21.61 -0.77
CA THR A 610 20.11 20.90 -1.16
C THR A 610 20.24 19.46 -0.71
N VAL A 611 19.29 18.99 0.10
CA VAL A 611 19.20 17.58 0.48
C VAL A 611 18.46 16.81 -0.60
N LEU A 612 18.90 15.58 -0.86
CA LEU A 612 18.29 14.65 -1.80
C LEU A 612 17.85 13.38 -1.06
N ALA A 613 16.61 12.96 -1.29
CA ALA A 613 16.07 11.68 -0.85
C ALA A 613 15.16 11.13 -1.96
N GLY A 614 15.61 10.08 -2.64
CA GLY A 614 14.99 9.58 -3.86
C GLY A 614 14.87 10.67 -4.93
N PRO A 615 13.68 10.85 -5.56
CA PRO A 615 13.47 11.87 -6.60
C PRO A 615 13.26 13.28 -6.04
N TYR A 616 13.08 13.43 -4.72
CA TYR A 616 12.73 14.70 -4.09
C TYR A 616 13.94 15.46 -3.57
N ARG A 617 13.82 16.77 -3.59
CA ARG A 617 14.89 17.69 -3.18
C ARG A 617 14.34 18.87 -2.40
N SER A 618 15.04 19.24 -1.35
CA SER A 618 14.70 20.39 -0.52
C SER A 618 15.94 21.22 -0.26
N SER A 619 15.81 22.53 -0.41
CA SER A 619 16.96 23.43 -0.37
C SER A 619 16.90 24.36 0.83
N SER A 620 18.07 24.57 1.44
CA SER A 620 18.26 25.56 2.48
C SER A 620 18.11 26.99 1.95
N HIS A 621 17.97 27.93 2.88
CA HIS A 621 18.28 29.33 2.61
C HIS A 621 19.75 29.52 2.19
N PHE A 622 20.04 30.64 1.53
CA PHE A 622 21.41 30.96 1.14
C PHE A 622 22.23 31.41 2.35
N ALA A 623 23.34 30.72 2.61
CA ALA A 623 24.39 31.22 3.49
C ALA A 623 25.37 32.05 2.66
N THR A 624 25.85 33.17 3.20
CA THR A 624 26.73 34.09 2.46
C THR A 624 27.95 34.45 3.28
N GLU A 625 29.10 34.49 2.63
CA GLU A 625 30.37 34.89 3.25
C GLU A 625 31.32 35.45 2.20
N TRP A 626 32.25 36.29 2.64
CA TRP A 626 33.30 36.88 1.82
C TRP A 626 34.61 36.08 1.95
N THR A 627 35.30 35.88 0.83
CA THR A 627 36.71 35.48 0.88
C THR A 627 37.58 36.63 1.39
N TYR A 628 38.66 36.33 2.12
CA TYR A 628 39.61 37.37 2.52
C TYR A 628 40.25 38.00 1.27
N PRO A 629 40.47 39.32 1.24
CA PRO A 629 41.25 39.94 0.18
C PRO A 629 42.72 39.49 0.29
N LEU A 630 43.47 39.59 -0.82
CA LEU A 630 44.91 39.38 -0.77
C LEU A 630 45.60 40.58 -0.12
N SER A 631 46.67 40.30 0.63
CA SER A 631 47.57 41.36 1.09
C SER A 631 48.29 41.95 -0.12
N LEU A 632 48.41 43.28 -0.16
CA LEU A 632 49.13 43.97 -1.23
C LEU A 632 50.63 43.74 -1.06
N ALA A 633 51.28 43.42 -2.18
CA ALA A 633 52.71 43.20 -2.25
C ALA A 633 53.43 44.45 -2.78
N ASN A 634 54.73 44.52 -2.49
CA ASN A 634 55.63 45.53 -3.04
C ASN A 634 55.20 46.98 -2.72
N VAL A 635 54.75 47.21 -1.48
CA VAL A 635 54.51 48.58 -0.99
C VAL A 635 55.86 49.29 -0.86
N SER A 636 56.05 50.35 -1.64
CA SER A 636 57.24 51.19 -1.61
C SER A 636 56.86 52.63 -1.27
N VAL A 637 57.70 53.28 -0.47
CA VAL A 637 57.53 54.67 -0.07
C VAL A 637 58.80 55.43 -0.42
N GLN A 638 58.66 56.51 -1.18
CA GLN A 638 59.74 57.37 -1.62
C GLN A 638 59.40 58.83 -1.27
N PRO A 639 60.39 59.71 -1.06
CA PRO A 639 60.12 61.13 -0.94
C PRO A 639 59.45 61.67 -2.21
N GLY A 640 58.46 62.54 -2.03
CA GLY A 640 57.79 63.22 -3.13
C GLY A 640 58.65 64.32 -3.76
N ARG A 641 58.02 65.12 -4.64
CA ARG A 641 58.73 66.20 -5.34
C ARG A 641 59.03 67.36 -4.39
N LYS A 642 58.19 67.59 -3.38
CA LYS A 642 58.42 68.59 -2.34
C LYS A 642 58.90 67.94 -1.02
N PRO A 643 59.64 68.67 -0.17
CA PRO A 643 60.09 68.19 1.14
C PRO A 643 58.97 67.77 2.11
N GLN A 644 57.72 68.10 1.82
CA GLN A 644 56.54 67.81 2.65
C GLN A 644 55.66 66.69 2.05
N GLU A 645 56.19 65.94 1.09
CA GLU A 645 55.45 64.93 0.33
C GLU A 645 56.10 63.55 0.46
N LEU A 646 55.26 62.51 0.49
CA LEU A 646 55.67 61.12 0.32
C LEU A 646 54.88 60.49 -0.82
N HIS A 647 55.59 59.86 -1.75
CA HIS A 647 55.03 59.05 -2.81
C HIS A 647 54.94 57.59 -2.35
N VAL A 648 53.72 57.04 -2.33
CA VAL A 648 53.45 55.65 -1.95
C VAL A 648 52.95 54.90 -3.17
N SER A 649 53.54 53.73 -3.47
CA SER A 649 53.11 52.87 -4.57
C SER A 649 53.06 51.41 -4.16
N TRP A 650 52.21 50.62 -4.81
CA TRP A 650 52.02 49.20 -4.54
C TRP A 650 51.60 48.43 -5.80
N VAL A 651 51.68 47.09 -5.75
CA VAL A 651 51.19 46.22 -6.83
C VAL A 651 49.83 45.66 -6.44
N GLU A 652 48.83 45.85 -7.31
CA GLU A 652 47.49 45.31 -7.09
C GLU A 652 47.51 43.78 -7.23
N SER A 653 47.31 43.07 -6.12
CA SER A 653 47.08 41.64 -6.08
C SER A 653 45.56 41.40 -6.09
N GLY A 654 45.05 40.91 -7.21
CA GLY A 654 43.61 40.92 -7.53
C GLY A 654 42.67 40.50 -6.39
N GLY A 655 41.54 41.21 -6.27
CA GLY A 655 40.42 40.85 -5.40
C GLY A 655 39.99 41.90 -4.36
N GLY A 656 40.74 42.99 -4.15
CA GLY A 656 40.37 44.03 -3.18
C GLY A 656 39.22 44.94 -3.66
N ARG A 657 38.27 45.26 -2.76
CA ARG A 657 37.32 46.36 -2.94
C ARG A 657 37.66 47.44 -1.91
N ASP A 658 38.29 48.49 -2.41
CA ASP A 658 38.76 49.66 -1.68
C ASP A 658 39.94 49.37 -0.73
N HIS A 659 40.92 50.26 -0.80
CA HIS A 659 42.11 50.25 0.05
C HIS A 659 42.07 51.45 0.99
N LEU A 660 42.53 51.27 2.22
CA LEU A 660 42.73 52.35 3.17
C LEU A 660 44.22 52.49 3.44
N VAL A 661 44.80 53.59 2.96
CA VAL A 661 46.20 53.92 3.24
C VAL A 661 46.25 54.62 4.59
N GLN A 662 46.85 53.96 5.58
CA GLN A 662 47.04 54.47 6.93
C GLN A 662 48.47 54.99 7.06
N LEU A 663 48.60 56.29 7.31
CA LEU A 663 49.85 56.98 7.57
C LEU A 663 49.99 57.24 9.08
N SER A 664 51.07 56.77 9.68
CA SER A 664 51.43 57.03 11.07
C SER A 664 52.85 57.58 11.20
N VAL A 665 53.09 58.31 12.29
CA VAL A 665 54.46 58.68 12.68
C VAL A 665 55.19 57.41 13.09
N ALA A 666 56.39 57.16 12.57
CA ALA A 666 57.08 55.90 12.81
C ALA A 666 57.48 55.68 14.28
N GLU A 667 57.73 56.76 15.02
CA GLU A 667 58.20 56.73 16.41
C GLU A 667 57.07 56.54 17.41
N SER A 668 56.01 57.34 17.32
CA SER A 668 54.88 57.31 18.25
C SER A 668 53.76 56.35 17.84
N LEU A 669 53.80 55.83 16.61
CA LEU A 669 52.72 55.05 15.98
C LEU A 669 51.38 55.79 15.90
N SER A 670 51.36 57.11 16.15
CA SER A 670 50.15 57.91 16.06
C SER A 670 49.70 58.02 14.61
N ILE A 671 48.46 57.61 14.33
CA ILE A 671 47.84 57.73 13.01
C ILE A 671 47.58 59.22 12.74
N ILE A 672 48.15 59.70 11.64
CA ILE A 672 48.05 61.10 11.22
C ILE A 672 46.97 61.24 10.17
N ARG A 673 46.85 60.23 9.28
CA ARG A 673 45.95 60.29 8.14
C ARG A 673 45.52 58.90 7.70
N ASN A 674 44.24 58.78 7.36
CA ASN A 674 43.66 57.62 6.69
C ASN A 674 43.08 58.09 5.35
N VAL A 675 43.56 57.53 4.25
CA VAL A 675 43.12 57.90 2.90
C VAL A 675 42.43 56.70 2.26
N SER A 676 41.14 56.84 1.98
CA SER A 676 40.37 55.85 1.21
C SER A 676 40.72 55.95 -0.26
N VAL A 677 41.19 54.85 -0.84
CA VAL A 677 41.64 54.75 -2.22
C VAL A 677 40.73 53.76 -2.97
N PRO A 678 40.05 54.20 -4.04
CA PRO A 678 39.19 53.33 -4.83
C PRO A 678 40.01 52.28 -5.60
N ARG A 679 39.33 51.20 -6.00
CA ARG A 679 39.92 50.10 -6.76
C ARG A 679 40.62 50.57 -8.05
N GLY A 680 41.75 49.94 -8.39
CA GLY A 680 42.51 50.20 -9.62
C GLY A 680 43.60 51.28 -9.50
N VAL A 681 43.66 52.00 -8.37
CA VAL A 681 44.74 52.95 -8.08
C VAL A 681 45.90 52.21 -7.42
N THR A 682 47.11 52.38 -7.94
CA THR A 682 48.33 51.70 -7.48
C THR A 682 49.38 52.64 -6.88
N GLN A 683 49.09 53.94 -6.83
CA GLN A 683 49.99 54.98 -6.34
C GLN A 683 49.21 56.15 -5.71
N LEU A 684 49.79 56.78 -4.70
CA LEU A 684 49.21 57.89 -3.95
C LEU A 684 50.30 58.82 -3.42
N ASP A 685 50.13 60.13 -3.63
CA ASP A 685 50.96 61.17 -3.03
C ASP A 685 50.32 61.68 -1.73
N LEU A 686 51.10 61.68 -0.66
CA LEU A 686 50.71 62.16 0.66
C LEU A 686 51.39 63.51 0.93
N GLU A 687 50.60 64.58 0.90
CA GLU A 687 51.07 65.96 1.11
C GLU A 687 50.83 66.47 2.54
N GLY A 688 51.49 67.58 2.89
CA GLY A 688 51.31 68.28 4.18
C GLY A 688 52.08 67.67 5.34
N LEU A 689 53.16 66.94 5.05
CA LEU A 689 53.99 66.25 6.04
C LEU A 689 55.11 67.16 6.55
N VAL A 690 55.67 66.80 7.70
CA VAL A 690 56.81 67.50 8.30
C VAL A 690 58.08 67.10 7.55
N PRO A 691 58.89 68.05 7.04
CA PRO A 691 60.17 67.75 6.38
C PRO A 691 61.13 66.99 7.29
N GLY A 692 61.95 66.11 6.70
CA GLY A 692 62.96 65.30 7.39
C GLY A 692 62.42 64.32 8.44
N SER A 693 61.13 63.98 8.38
CA SER A 693 60.46 63.12 9.34
C SER A 693 60.31 61.69 8.81
N ARG A 694 60.32 60.72 9.73
CA ARG A 694 60.15 59.29 9.44
C ARG A 694 58.70 58.86 9.61
N TYR A 695 58.11 58.32 8.54
CA TYR A 695 56.72 57.88 8.50
C TYR A 695 56.58 56.39 8.26
N ARG A 696 55.53 55.80 8.84
CA ARG A 696 55.10 54.43 8.63
C ARG A 696 53.83 54.44 7.77
N VAL A 697 53.80 53.64 6.73
CA VAL A 697 52.66 53.48 5.82
C VAL A 697 52.22 52.01 5.82
N GLU A 698 50.93 51.80 6.00
CA GLU A 698 50.28 50.49 5.92
C GLU A 698 49.03 50.61 5.06
N ILE A 699 48.84 49.68 4.12
CA ILE A 699 47.68 49.67 3.23
C ILE A 699 46.76 48.55 3.66
N ILE A 700 45.56 48.90 4.12
CA ILE A 700 44.54 47.96 4.57
C ILE A 700 43.59 47.70 3.41
N SER A 701 43.55 46.46 2.93
CA SER A 701 42.59 46.02 1.92
C SER A 701 41.34 45.48 2.59
N GLN A 702 40.17 45.92 2.13
CA GLN A 702 38.88 45.50 2.66
C GLN A 702 38.09 44.67 1.63
N ALA A 703 37.36 43.66 2.11
CA ALA A 703 36.33 42.97 1.33
C ALA A 703 35.19 42.56 2.26
N GLY A 704 34.07 43.29 2.19
CA GLY A 704 32.99 43.16 3.16
C GLY A 704 33.46 43.48 4.59
N PRO A 705 33.25 42.58 5.57
CA PRO A 705 33.72 42.77 6.95
C PRO A 705 35.21 42.42 7.15
N HIS A 706 35.84 41.73 6.20
CA HIS A 706 37.21 41.23 6.36
C HIS A 706 38.23 42.27 5.91
N ARG A 707 39.29 42.44 6.73
CA ARG A 707 40.40 43.38 6.48
C ARG A 707 41.72 42.66 6.55
N ILE A 708 42.64 43.00 5.65
CA ILE A 708 44.02 42.53 5.70
C ILE A 708 44.98 43.70 5.45
N SER A 709 46.01 43.77 6.26
CA SER A 709 47.07 44.76 6.09
C SER A 709 48.14 44.29 5.13
N SER A 710 48.74 45.24 4.40
CA SER A 710 50.00 45.04 3.71
C SER A 710 51.16 44.88 4.68
N GLN A 711 52.33 44.54 4.15
CA GLN A 711 53.59 44.77 4.85
C GLN A 711 53.76 46.25 5.21
N THR A 712 54.40 46.50 6.34
CA THR A 712 54.72 47.86 6.79
C THR A 712 55.82 48.44 5.90
N ALA A 713 55.59 49.61 5.31
CA ALA A 713 56.62 50.36 4.58
C ALA A 713 57.02 51.63 5.35
N ILE A 714 58.31 51.99 5.27
CA ILE A 714 58.87 53.15 5.97
C ILE A 714 59.37 54.14 4.92
N GLY A 715 58.95 55.40 5.06
CA GLY A 715 59.38 56.51 4.22
C GLY A 715 59.98 57.64 5.02
N TYR A 716 60.85 58.43 4.38
CA TYR A 716 61.40 59.66 4.92
C TYR A 716 61.05 60.81 3.98
N THR A 717 60.57 61.91 4.56
CA THR A 717 60.50 63.19 3.83
C THR A 717 61.89 63.82 3.77
N VAL A 718 62.17 64.61 2.74
CA VAL A 718 63.49 65.26 2.59
C VAL A 718 63.62 66.40 3.63
N PRO A 719 64.75 66.53 4.36
CA PRO A 719 64.94 67.62 5.31
C PRO A 719 65.18 68.96 4.59
N LEU A 720 64.94 70.07 5.27
CA LEU A 720 65.26 71.41 4.78
C LEU A 720 66.71 71.80 5.13
N PRO A 721 67.37 72.70 4.38
CA PRO A 721 68.72 73.16 4.70
C PRO A 721 68.76 73.94 6.04
N PRO A 722 69.90 73.91 6.77
CA PRO A 722 70.13 74.76 7.93
C PRO A 722 70.18 76.24 7.53
N ARG A 723 70.02 77.15 8.51
CA ARG A 723 70.00 78.60 8.26
C ARG A 723 71.21 79.30 8.89
N SER A 724 71.50 80.53 8.47
CA SER A 724 72.47 81.42 9.13
C SER A 724 73.88 80.81 9.33
N LEU A 725 74.41 80.14 8.30
CA LEU A 725 75.75 79.55 8.36
C LEU A 725 76.82 80.64 8.52
N SER A 726 77.70 80.48 9.51
CA SER A 726 78.81 81.38 9.81
C SER A 726 80.07 80.59 10.17
N ALA A 727 81.26 81.12 9.85
CA ALA A 727 82.53 80.48 10.15
C ALA A 727 83.60 81.52 10.54
N SER A 728 84.22 81.34 11.71
CA SER A 728 85.22 82.28 12.26
C SER A 728 86.52 81.58 12.67
N PRO A 729 87.69 82.25 12.54
CA PRO A 729 88.96 81.75 13.05
C PRO A 729 88.99 81.72 14.58
N LEU A 730 89.61 80.67 15.13
CA LEU A 730 89.93 80.59 16.55
C LEU A 730 91.31 81.19 16.84
N SER A 731 91.58 81.53 18.11
CA SER A 731 92.89 82.00 18.57
C SER A 731 94.03 81.03 18.27
N MET A 732 93.71 79.75 18.11
CA MET A 732 94.61 78.71 17.64
C MET A 732 94.67 78.71 16.12
N ALA A 733 95.88 78.88 15.57
CA ALA A 733 96.14 78.99 14.13
C ALA A 733 95.69 77.80 13.27
N GLN A 734 95.17 76.71 13.86
CA GLN A 734 94.88 75.44 13.19
C GLN A 734 93.41 75.01 13.26
N ALA A 735 92.48 75.93 13.57
CA ALA A 735 91.07 75.58 13.69
C ALA A 735 90.12 76.69 13.23
N LEU A 736 88.96 76.29 12.72
CA LEU A 736 87.80 77.15 12.43
C LEU A 736 86.62 76.74 13.30
N ALA A 737 85.88 77.72 13.82
CA ALA A 737 84.59 77.50 14.46
C ALA A 737 83.48 77.75 13.45
N VAL A 738 82.65 76.75 13.18
CA VAL A 738 81.52 76.82 12.25
C VAL A 738 80.23 76.80 13.06
N HIS A 739 79.30 77.71 12.78
CA HIS A 739 78.04 77.88 13.50
C HIS A 739 76.87 78.02 12.52
N TRP A 740 75.71 77.46 12.86
CA TRP A 740 74.47 77.51 12.07
C TRP A 740 73.24 77.46 12.98
N GLU A 741 72.10 77.89 12.44
CA GLU A 741 70.78 77.71 13.05
C GLU A 741 70.15 76.38 12.61
N THR A 742 69.34 75.81 13.50
CA THR A 742 68.70 74.51 13.26
C THR A 742 67.77 74.56 12.05
N ALA A 743 67.85 73.52 11.21
CA ALA A 743 66.99 73.40 10.05
C ALA A 743 65.51 73.25 10.46
N PRO A 744 64.56 73.92 9.79
CA PRO A 744 63.13 73.75 10.05
C PRO A 744 62.68 72.31 9.75
N GLY A 745 61.84 71.75 10.63
CA GLY A 745 61.40 70.36 10.55
C GLY A 745 62.29 69.40 11.36
N GLN A 746 62.15 68.11 11.10
CA GLN A 746 62.96 67.07 11.72
C GLN A 746 64.25 66.82 10.93
N ARG A 747 65.26 66.31 11.60
CA ARG A 747 66.51 65.83 11.02
C ARG A 747 67.16 64.83 11.96
N ASP A 748 67.93 63.92 11.40
CA ASP A 748 68.75 62.96 12.16
C ASP A 748 70.12 63.56 12.51
N GLY A 749 70.58 64.54 11.75
CA GLY A 749 71.88 65.19 11.94
C GLY A 749 72.22 66.20 10.86
N TYR A 750 73.45 66.68 10.89
CA TYR A 750 74.05 67.49 9.83
C TYR A 750 75.33 66.82 9.31
N LEU A 751 75.57 66.96 8.01
CA LEU A 751 76.81 66.58 7.37
C LEU A 751 77.53 67.86 6.95
N LEU A 752 78.79 68.01 7.34
CA LEU A 752 79.65 69.10 6.93
C LEU A 752 80.71 68.58 5.96
N SER A 753 81.10 69.41 5.02
CA SER A 753 82.24 69.20 4.13
C SER A 753 83.17 70.40 4.21
N VAL A 754 84.47 70.15 4.37
CA VAL A 754 85.48 71.19 4.48
C VAL A 754 86.52 70.95 3.41
N LEU A 755 86.71 71.93 2.53
CA LEU A 755 87.62 71.87 1.40
C LEU A 755 88.57 73.06 1.45
N GLN A 756 89.88 72.82 1.32
CA GLN A 756 90.86 73.91 1.19
C GLN A 756 90.66 74.62 -0.15
N GLU A 757 90.57 75.94 -0.11
CA GLU A 757 90.32 76.75 -1.30
C GLU A 757 91.48 76.60 -2.32
N GLY A 758 91.14 76.25 -3.56
CA GLY A 758 92.11 76.00 -4.64
C GLY A 758 92.77 74.62 -4.63
N SER A 759 92.41 73.74 -3.69
CA SER A 759 92.90 72.35 -3.65
C SER A 759 92.01 71.40 -4.46
N SER A 760 92.60 70.42 -5.14
CA SER A 760 91.89 69.29 -5.76
C SER A 760 91.69 68.10 -4.82
N ALA A 761 92.10 68.21 -3.55
CA ALA A 761 91.94 67.15 -2.56
C ALA A 761 90.45 66.90 -2.26
N PRO A 762 90.06 65.65 -1.91
CA PRO A 762 88.68 65.37 -1.53
C PRO A 762 88.29 66.16 -0.26
N PRO A 763 87.06 66.69 -0.18
CA PRO A 763 86.62 67.45 0.98
C PRO A 763 86.53 66.54 2.21
N ARG A 764 87.01 67.03 3.35
CA ARG A 764 86.89 66.34 4.64
C ARG A 764 85.43 66.41 5.09
N LYS A 765 84.81 65.26 5.33
CA LYS A 765 83.44 65.18 5.84
C LYS A 765 83.41 65.06 7.36
N LEU A 766 82.50 65.77 8.01
CA LEU A 766 82.25 65.68 9.46
C LEU A 766 80.76 65.53 9.70
N GLU A 767 80.36 64.71 10.65
CA GLU A 767 78.96 64.56 11.04
C GLU A 767 78.71 65.29 12.36
N ALA A 768 77.58 65.99 12.45
CA ALA A 768 77.11 66.66 13.64
C ALA A 768 75.73 66.13 14.04
N GLY A 769 75.45 66.10 15.35
CA GLY A 769 74.17 65.61 15.86
C GLY A 769 72.99 66.49 15.44
N LYS A 770 71.77 65.95 15.53
CA LYS A 770 70.52 66.64 15.14
C LYS A 770 70.31 68.01 15.80
N ASP A 771 70.81 68.18 17.02
CA ASP A 771 70.67 69.38 17.84
C ASP A 771 71.94 70.23 17.88
N SER A 772 73.00 69.80 17.19
CA SER A 772 74.23 70.59 17.08
C SER A 772 73.96 71.85 16.24
N THR A 773 74.41 72.99 16.77
CA THR A 773 74.38 74.31 16.10
C THR A 773 75.79 74.86 15.85
N ASN A 774 76.82 74.16 16.30
CA ASN A 774 78.20 74.52 16.06
C ASN A 774 79.07 73.26 15.95
N VAL A 775 80.18 73.38 15.23
CA VAL A 775 81.25 72.39 15.16
C VAL A 775 82.58 73.13 15.03
N THR A 776 83.56 72.68 15.80
CA THR A 776 84.95 73.11 15.65
C THR A 776 85.64 72.18 14.67
N VAL A 777 86.28 72.74 13.64
CA VAL A 777 87.05 71.99 12.65
C VAL A 777 88.55 72.14 12.95
N PRO A 778 89.18 71.16 13.63
CA PRO A 778 90.60 71.22 13.97
C PRO A 778 91.50 70.67 12.85
N GLN A 779 92.82 70.80 13.04
CA GLN A 779 93.87 70.27 12.14
C GLN A 779 93.88 70.94 10.76
N LEU A 780 93.60 72.23 10.74
CA LEU A 780 93.71 73.08 9.55
C LEU A 780 95.11 73.70 9.46
N GLU A 781 95.56 74.03 8.27
CA GLU A 781 96.83 74.70 8.06
C GLU A 781 96.72 76.18 8.47
N PRO A 782 97.69 76.74 9.23
CA PRO A 782 97.72 78.17 9.55
C PRO A 782 97.76 79.07 8.32
N GLY A 783 97.03 80.19 8.39
CA GLY A 783 96.96 81.21 7.34
C GLY A 783 96.28 80.76 6.03
N THR A 784 95.37 79.78 6.08
CA THR A 784 94.75 79.14 4.91
C THR A 784 93.23 79.26 4.93
N CYS A 785 92.62 79.47 3.76
CA CYS A 785 91.17 79.61 3.57
C CYS A 785 90.50 78.28 3.17
N TYR A 786 89.32 78.04 3.73
CA TYR A 786 88.55 76.80 3.55
C TYR A 786 87.08 77.11 3.19
N LEU A 787 86.54 76.38 2.22
CA LEU A 787 85.12 76.33 1.87
C LEU A 787 84.44 75.25 2.72
N VAL A 788 83.44 75.65 3.50
CA VAL A 788 82.65 74.78 4.37
C VAL A 788 81.22 74.69 3.84
N GLY A 789 80.80 73.49 3.44
CA GLY A 789 79.42 73.18 3.06
C GLY A 789 78.70 72.34 4.10
N ILE A 790 77.42 72.60 4.37
CA ILE A 790 76.61 71.86 5.34
C ILE A 790 75.27 71.40 4.74
N TRP A 791 74.83 70.20 5.12
CA TRP A 791 73.54 69.61 4.78
C TRP A 791 72.84 69.14 6.05
N ALA A 792 71.53 69.36 6.18
CA ALA A 792 70.69 68.56 7.08
C ALA A 792 70.43 67.18 6.46
N VAL A 793 70.38 66.14 7.29
CA VAL A 793 70.24 64.73 6.91
C VAL A 793 69.04 64.10 7.63
N ALA A 794 68.23 63.31 6.91
CA ALA A 794 67.18 62.47 7.48
C ALA A 794 67.17 61.12 6.74
N GLY A 795 67.53 60.05 7.44
CA GLY A 795 67.80 58.74 6.87
C GLY A 795 68.84 58.82 5.74
N PRO A 796 68.56 58.30 4.53
CA PRO A 796 69.47 58.38 3.39
C PRO A 796 69.41 59.73 2.64
N TYR A 797 68.49 60.62 2.99
CA TYR A 797 68.22 61.84 2.22
C TYR A 797 68.92 63.06 2.81
N ARG A 798 69.41 63.93 1.92
CA ARG A 798 70.09 65.18 2.25
C ARG A 798 69.27 66.36 1.71
N SER A 799 69.30 67.46 2.46
CA SER A 799 68.81 68.75 2.00
C SER A 799 69.68 69.33 0.88
N LEU A 800 69.39 70.56 0.44
CA LEU A 800 70.32 71.34 -0.38
C LEU A 800 71.51 71.84 0.49
N PRO A 801 72.73 72.02 -0.07
CA PRO A 801 73.86 72.55 0.68
C PRO A 801 73.74 74.04 0.98
N GLU A 802 74.22 74.44 2.15
CA GLU A 802 74.62 75.82 2.45
C GLU A 802 76.14 75.92 2.56
N ASN A 803 76.76 76.95 1.95
CA ASN A 803 78.22 77.05 1.83
C ASN A 803 78.76 78.39 2.36
N ILE A 804 79.93 78.37 3.03
CA ILE A 804 80.65 79.57 3.49
C ILE A 804 82.17 79.41 3.38
N THR A 805 82.92 80.50 3.21
CA THR A 805 84.39 80.51 3.15
C THR A 805 84.98 81.27 4.34
N SER A 806 86.01 80.73 5.00
CA SER A 806 86.70 81.37 6.13
C SER A 806 88.18 80.92 6.25
N CYS A 807 89.05 81.74 6.84
CA CYS A 807 90.50 81.53 6.88
C CYS A 807 91.06 81.42 8.31
N THR A 808 92.10 80.61 8.50
CA THR A 808 92.79 80.44 9.80
C THR A 808 93.82 81.54 10.07
N VAL A 809 94.10 81.81 11.35
CA VAL A 809 95.14 82.78 11.81
C VAL A 809 96.55 82.30 11.40
N PRO A 810 97.50 83.18 11.01
CA PRO A 810 98.89 82.79 10.74
C PRO A 810 99.63 82.42 12.03
N ALA A 811 100.70 81.62 11.94
CA ALA A 811 101.51 81.26 13.11
C ALA A 811 102.57 82.34 13.44
N ALA A 812 102.83 82.57 14.73
CA ALA A 812 103.81 83.55 15.21
C ALA A 812 105.27 83.12 14.98
N PRO A 813 106.20 84.04 14.67
CA PRO A 813 107.62 83.73 14.53
C PRO A 813 108.28 83.28 15.83
N THR A 814 109.25 82.36 15.74
CA THR A 814 109.94 81.76 16.89
C THR A 814 111.46 81.94 16.83
N ASN A 815 112.15 81.72 17.95
CA ASN A 815 113.62 81.78 18.07
C ASN A 815 114.22 83.14 17.65
N LEU A 816 113.64 84.24 18.15
CA LEU A 816 114.09 85.60 17.86
C LEU A 816 115.41 85.91 18.58
N SER A 817 116.37 86.50 17.87
CA SER A 817 117.66 86.95 18.45
C SER A 817 118.02 88.38 18.02
N LEU A 818 118.71 89.11 18.90
CA LEU A 818 119.22 90.46 18.66
C LEU A 818 120.68 90.53 19.18
N THR A 819 121.65 90.71 18.28
CA THR A 819 123.08 90.64 18.58
C THR A 819 123.81 91.90 18.14
N ASN A 820 124.92 92.20 18.83
CA ASN A 820 125.84 93.27 18.45
C ASN A 820 127.24 92.67 18.16
N PRO A 821 127.75 92.76 16.93
CA PRO A 821 129.07 92.22 16.57
C PRO A 821 130.26 93.15 16.88
N GLY A 822 130.12 94.16 17.75
CA GLY A 822 131.20 95.09 18.09
C GLY A 822 130.97 96.53 17.62
N SER A 823 129.77 96.87 17.17
CA SER A 823 129.43 98.16 16.58
C SER A 823 128.83 99.13 17.61
N SER A 824 129.13 100.41 17.43
CA SER A 824 128.52 101.52 18.16
C SER A 824 127.21 102.01 17.52
N SER A 825 126.83 101.53 16.32
CA SER A 825 125.63 102.04 15.63
C SER A 825 124.79 100.98 14.91
N GLU A 826 125.10 99.70 15.11
CA GLU A 826 124.42 98.61 14.41
C GLU A 826 124.04 97.44 15.33
N LEU A 827 122.89 96.83 15.04
CA LEU A 827 122.43 95.58 15.66
C LEU A 827 121.91 94.63 14.59
N TYR A 828 122.08 93.33 14.82
CA TYR A 828 121.63 92.28 13.90
C TYR A 828 120.49 91.48 14.51
N THR A 829 119.46 91.17 13.72
CA THR A 829 118.30 90.37 14.14
C THR A 829 118.06 89.17 13.26
N SER A 830 117.60 88.08 13.86
CA SER A 830 117.19 86.86 13.14
C SER A 830 116.08 86.10 13.87
N TRP A 831 115.28 85.34 13.12
CA TRP A 831 114.19 84.47 13.61
C TRP A 831 113.98 83.24 12.71
N ASN A 832 113.26 82.25 13.22
CA ASN A 832 112.86 81.07 12.46
C ASN A 832 111.53 81.31 11.71
N LYS A 833 111.39 80.71 10.52
CA LYS A 833 110.16 80.70 9.71
C LYS A 833 109.02 79.93 10.41
N PRO A 834 107.91 80.58 10.82
CA PRO A 834 106.70 79.93 11.31
C PRO A 834 106.04 78.98 10.29
N PRO A 835 105.27 77.98 10.76
CA PRO A 835 104.49 77.09 9.89
C PRO A 835 103.30 77.83 9.25
N GLY A 836 102.85 77.31 8.11
CA GLY A 836 101.69 77.83 7.38
C GLY A 836 101.97 79.09 6.55
N ARG A 837 100.90 79.61 5.95
CA ARG A 837 100.95 80.71 4.99
C ARG A 837 100.84 82.06 5.72
N ARG A 838 101.48 83.07 5.14
CA ARG A 838 101.43 84.47 5.58
C ARG A 838 101.74 85.35 4.37
N ASP A 839 101.35 86.60 4.46
CA ASP A 839 101.55 87.56 3.39
C ASP A 839 102.89 88.31 3.56
N HIS A 840 103.27 88.66 4.80
CA HIS A 840 104.53 89.36 5.12
C HIS A 840 104.89 89.28 6.61
N TYR A 841 106.10 89.73 6.98
CA TYR A 841 106.49 90.02 8.36
C TYR A 841 106.52 91.53 8.63
N ARG A 842 106.13 91.93 9.85
CA ARG A 842 106.21 93.29 10.36
C ARG A 842 107.10 93.31 11.59
N ILE A 843 108.23 94.00 11.53
CA ILE A 843 109.28 93.96 12.54
C ILE A 843 109.44 95.35 13.15
N THR A 844 109.43 95.45 14.49
CA THR A 844 109.47 96.73 15.21
C THR A 844 110.58 96.80 16.26
N LEU A 845 111.52 97.74 16.09
CA LEU A 845 112.59 98.06 17.05
C LEU A 845 112.19 99.24 17.95
N TYR A 846 112.46 99.10 19.24
CA TYR A 846 112.20 100.07 20.30
C TYR A 846 113.51 100.49 20.96
N SER A 847 113.66 101.78 21.28
CA SER A 847 114.67 102.25 22.23
C SER A 847 114.21 101.95 23.64
N LEU A 848 115.10 101.43 24.47
CA LEU A 848 114.86 101.41 25.91
C LEU A 848 115.41 102.66 26.61
N SER A 849 116.38 103.35 26.01
CA SER A 849 116.92 104.60 26.56
C SER A 849 115.93 105.76 26.45
N THR A 850 115.17 105.83 25.35
CA THR A 850 114.15 106.89 25.11
C THR A 850 112.71 106.40 25.22
N GLN A 851 112.49 105.14 25.56
CA GLN A 851 111.18 104.48 25.62
C GLN A 851 110.31 104.62 24.35
N SER A 852 110.92 104.84 23.17
CA SER A 852 110.20 105.13 21.92
C SER A 852 110.38 104.04 20.87
N ARG A 853 109.36 103.87 20.01
CA ARG A 853 109.46 103.04 18.79
C ARG A 853 110.37 103.77 17.81
N ILE A 854 111.53 103.20 17.51
CA ILE A 854 112.53 103.85 16.67
C ILE A 854 112.35 103.51 15.20
N GLN A 855 112.19 102.22 14.88
CA GLN A 855 112.20 101.79 13.48
C GLN A 855 111.25 100.60 13.24
N VAL A 856 110.64 100.57 12.06
CA VAL A 856 109.71 99.53 11.62
C VAL A 856 110.12 99.06 10.24
N GLN A 857 110.17 97.76 10.05
CA GLN A 857 110.47 97.17 8.75
C GLN A 857 109.37 96.17 8.38
N THR A 858 108.92 96.21 7.13
CA THR A 858 108.03 95.20 6.56
C THR A 858 108.85 94.35 5.60
N LEU A 859 108.93 93.05 5.85
CA LEU A 859 109.74 92.13 5.05
C LEU A 859 108.87 91.10 4.35
N SER A 860 109.38 90.55 3.25
CA SER A 860 108.73 89.47 2.51
C SER A 860 108.43 88.27 3.43
N PRO A 861 107.45 87.43 3.07
CA PRO A 861 107.03 86.31 3.93
C PRO A 861 108.13 85.27 4.17
N ASP A 862 109.23 85.31 3.42
CA ASP A 862 110.36 84.39 3.52
C ASP A 862 111.60 84.99 4.21
N ALA A 863 111.55 86.25 4.63
CA ALA A 863 112.67 86.88 5.34
C ALA A 863 112.91 86.24 6.72
N LEU A 864 114.19 86.06 7.07
CA LEU A 864 114.63 85.41 8.32
C LEU A 864 115.53 86.28 9.20
N ASN A 865 116.03 87.39 8.67
CA ASN A 865 116.97 88.27 9.34
C ASN A 865 116.83 89.70 8.84
N THR A 866 117.33 90.65 9.63
CA THR A 866 117.54 92.03 9.20
C THR A 866 118.57 92.73 10.09
N THR A 867 119.17 93.78 9.55
CA THR A 867 120.10 94.66 10.25
C THR A 867 119.42 95.98 10.62
N TRP A 868 119.83 96.51 11.76
CA TRP A 868 119.48 97.84 12.25
C TRP A 868 120.74 98.68 12.19
N THR A 869 120.68 99.84 11.55
CA THR A 869 121.80 100.77 11.38
C THR A 869 121.42 102.14 11.91
N HIS A 870 122.41 103.04 12.06
CA HIS A 870 122.22 104.40 12.58
C HIS A 870 121.67 104.45 14.00
N LEU A 871 122.01 103.45 14.81
CA LEU A 871 121.65 103.41 16.22
C LEU A 871 122.56 104.34 17.03
N GLU A 872 122.03 104.85 18.13
CA GLU A 872 122.80 105.65 19.07
C GLU A 872 123.84 104.77 19.80
N ALA A 873 125.07 105.25 19.93
CA ALA A 873 126.15 104.56 20.63
C ALA A 873 125.88 104.46 22.14
N GLY A 874 126.31 103.37 22.77
CA GLY A 874 126.13 103.13 24.20
C GLY A 874 124.68 102.99 24.69
N SER A 875 123.73 102.66 23.80
CA SER A 875 122.28 102.61 24.10
C SER A 875 121.68 101.21 24.01
N LYS A 876 120.59 100.97 24.75
CA LYS A 876 119.89 99.67 24.80
C LYS A 876 118.61 99.66 23.95
N PHE A 877 118.41 98.61 23.15
CA PHE A 877 117.27 98.46 22.22
C PHE A 877 116.48 97.18 22.48
N ALA A 878 115.21 97.14 22.09
CA ALA A 878 114.29 95.99 22.16
C ALA A 878 113.60 95.71 20.81
N MET A 879 113.21 94.46 20.53
CA MET A 879 112.80 94.02 19.18
C MET A 879 111.65 93.00 19.20
N GLN A 880 110.58 93.20 18.39
CA GLN A 880 109.50 92.23 18.13
C GLN A 880 109.19 91.99 16.63
N VAL A 881 108.83 90.75 16.24
CA VAL A 881 108.46 90.34 14.86
C VAL A 881 107.01 89.81 14.82
N THR A 882 106.20 90.28 13.87
CA THR A 882 104.78 89.90 13.70
C THR A 882 104.54 89.29 12.31
N ALA A 883 103.88 88.12 12.24
CA ALA A 883 103.43 87.49 11.00
C ALA A 883 101.98 87.91 10.67
N VAL A 884 101.69 88.20 9.39
CA VAL A 884 100.41 88.78 8.97
C VAL A 884 99.80 87.98 7.81
N LYS A 885 98.49 87.70 7.85
CA LYS A 885 97.69 87.08 6.77
C LYS A 885 96.33 87.79 6.67
N GLY A 886 96.10 88.56 5.61
CA GLY A 886 94.94 89.43 5.51
C GLY A 886 94.86 90.39 6.70
N SER A 887 93.74 90.36 7.44
CA SER A 887 93.56 91.11 8.69
C SER A 887 94.00 90.35 9.96
N LEU A 888 94.52 89.13 9.83
CA LEU A 888 94.91 88.28 10.95
C LEU A 888 96.42 88.45 11.23
N GLU A 889 96.78 88.69 12.49
CA GLU A 889 98.17 88.95 12.91
C GLU A 889 98.59 88.07 14.10
N ALA A 890 99.87 87.67 14.13
CA ALA A 890 100.46 86.88 15.21
C ALA A 890 101.88 87.35 15.55
N SER A 891 102.09 87.88 16.77
CA SER A 891 103.35 88.52 17.20
C SER A 891 104.26 87.59 18.01
N SER A 892 105.58 87.76 17.85
CA SER A 892 106.63 87.05 18.61
C SER A 892 106.84 87.63 20.01
N ILE A 893 107.68 86.96 20.81
CA ILE A 893 108.27 87.53 22.04
C ILE A 893 109.29 88.64 21.72
N THR A 894 109.61 89.49 22.71
CA THR A 894 110.53 90.65 22.57
C THR A 894 111.94 90.33 23.12
N VAL A 895 113.01 90.75 22.42
CA VAL A 895 114.44 90.57 22.83
C VAL A 895 115.21 91.90 22.90
N THR A 896 116.32 91.99 23.66
CA THR A 896 117.05 93.27 23.91
C THR A 896 118.58 93.20 23.78
N GLN A 897 119.25 94.28 23.35
CA GLN A 897 120.73 94.36 23.21
C GLN A 897 121.29 95.80 23.28
N TRP A 898 122.58 95.96 23.63
CA TRP A 898 123.31 97.25 23.73
C TRP A 898 124.22 97.56 22.53
N THR A 899 124.47 98.85 22.24
CA THR A 899 125.53 99.37 21.34
C THR A 899 126.81 99.76 22.09
N TYR A 900 127.99 99.70 21.45
CA TYR A 900 129.27 100.07 22.08
C TYR A 900 129.40 101.60 22.32
N PRO A 901 130.07 102.06 23.42
CA PRO A 901 130.35 103.49 23.67
C PRO A 901 131.55 104.01 22.85
N LEU A 902 131.69 105.34 22.75
CA LEU A 902 132.81 106.02 22.07
C LEU A 902 133.92 106.41 23.08
N ALA A 903 135.19 106.30 22.68
CA ALA A 903 136.35 106.64 23.53
C ALA A 903 136.49 108.17 23.80
N PRO A 904 137.00 108.60 24.97
CA PRO A 904 137.29 110.01 25.25
C PRO A 904 138.43 110.58 24.37
N VAL A 905 138.53 111.90 24.21
CA VAL A 905 139.57 112.58 23.38
C VAL A 905 140.20 113.79 24.07
N ASN A 906 141.30 114.34 23.53
CA ASN A 906 142.01 115.52 24.04
C ASN A 906 142.48 115.39 25.51
N LEU A 907 143.22 114.31 25.81
CA LEU A 907 143.80 114.12 27.14
C LEU A 907 144.94 115.12 27.39
N THR A 908 144.87 115.91 28.47
CA THR A 908 145.93 116.85 28.87
C THR A 908 146.34 116.65 30.33
N LEU A 909 147.62 116.83 30.63
CA LEU A 909 148.21 116.70 31.97
C LEU A 909 148.91 118.01 32.40
N GLY A 910 148.74 118.44 33.65
CA GLY A 910 149.44 119.60 34.22
C GLY A 910 149.81 119.41 35.70
N SER A 911 150.93 119.99 36.12
CA SER A 911 151.48 119.85 37.49
C SER A 911 151.42 121.18 38.29
N PRO A 912 150.35 121.45 39.05
CA PRO A 912 150.20 122.70 39.79
C PRO A 912 151.03 122.77 41.09
N SER A 913 151.50 121.65 41.63
CA SER A 913 152.39 121.61 42.80
C SER A 913 153.29 120.37 42.79
N ALA A 914 154.26 120.33 43.70
CA ALA A 914 155.23 119.24 43.82
C ALA A 914 154.61 117.85 44.08
N SER A 915 153.32 117.73 44.42
CA SER A 915 152.67 116.44 44.72
C SER A 915 151.30 116.26 44.05
N VAL A 916 151.02 117.03 42.98
CA VAL A 916 149.71 117.03 42.32
C VAL A 916 149.84 117.02 40.79
N LEU A 917 149.02 116.21 40.13
CA LEU A 917 148.80 116.19 38.68
C LEU A 917 147.31 116.34 38.38
N VAL A 918 146.97 117.13 37.38
CA VAL A 918 145.59 117.29 36.90
C VAL A 918 145.50 116.67 35.51
N VAL A 919 144.57 115.74 35.33
CA VAL A 919 144.22 115.15 34.02
C VAL A 919 142.86 115.66 33.56
N SER A 920 142.72 116.00 32.28
CA SER A 920 141.42 116.40 31.68
C SER A 920 141.23 115.82 30.29
N TRP A 921 139.97 115.54 29.91
CA TRP A 921 139.53 115.00 28.61
C TRP A 921 138.22 115.64 28.13
N ALA A 922 138.02 115.61 26.81
CA ALA A 922 136.75 115.92 26.17
C ALA A 922 135.98 114.62 25.88
N VAL A 923 134.65 114.69 25.97
CA VAL A 923 133.76 113.56 25.71
C VAL A 923 133.14 113.67 24.33
N VAL A 924 133.20 112.56 23.58
CA VAL A 924 132.62 112.45 22.24
C VAL A 924 131.32 111.66 22.33
N GLY A 925 130.19 112.31 22.05
CA GLY A 925 128.85 111.71 22.12
C GLY A 925 128.22 111.74 23.52
N ARG A 926 126.97 111.28 23.63
CA ARG A 926 126.16 111.29 24.87
C ARG A 926 125.94 109.90 25.49
N GLY A 927 126.57 108.86 24.95
CA GLY A 927 126.28 107.45 25.29
C GLY A 927 127.23 106.76 26.27
N ALA A 928 128.17 107.48 26.89
CA ALA A 928 129.01 106.90 27.94
C ALA A 928 128.30 107.05 29.31
N GLU A 929 128.04 105.93 29.99
CA GLU A 929 127.49 105.88 31.34
C GLU A 929 128.51 106.36 32.40
N GLY A 930 129.81 106.16 32.13
CA GLY A 930 130.89 106.55 33.05
C GLY A 930 132.26 106.68 32.36
N PHE A 931 133.24 107.19 33.11
CA PHE A 931 134.64 107.25 32.71
C PHE A 931 135.54 106.58 33.76
N VAL A 932 136.68 106.06 33.34
CA VAL A 932 137.64 105.38 34.21
C VAL A 932 139.03 105.94 33.95
N VAL A 933 139.71 106.47 34.96
CA VAL A 933 141.06 107.06 34.86
C VAL A 933 142.07 106.12 35.51
N ASP A 934 143.05 105.68 34.73
CA ASP A 934 144.16 104.83 35.16
C ASP A 934 145.45 105.64 35.25
N VAL A 935 146.20 105.51 36.34
CA VAL A 935 147.44 106.24 36.62
C VAL A 935 148.53 105.25 37.03
N GLY A 936 149.72 105.36 36.45
CA GLY A 936 150.90 104.59 36.83
C GLY A 936 152.17 105.45 36.89
N ASP A 937 153.18 104.99 37.61
CA ASP A 937 154.52 105.57 37.59
C ASP A 937 155.17 105.24 36.23
N ALA A 938 155.68 106.25 35.52
CA ALA A 938 156.14 106.08 34.14
C ALA A 938 157.49 105.35 34.05
N ALA A 939 158.33 105.38 35.09
CA ALA A 939 159.63 104.71 35.09
C ALA A 939 159.51 103.23 35.45
N SER A 940 158.63 102.90 36.40
CA SER A 940 158.41 101.53 36.88
C SER A 940 157.18 100.86 36.26
N SER A 941 156.34 101.60 35.52
CA SER A 941 155.02 101.17 35.02
C SER A 941 154.11 100.58 36.09
N THR A 942 154.37 100.88 37.37
CA THR A 942 153.56 100.40 38.48
C THR A 942 152.28 101.22 38.58
N PRO A 943 151.09 100.61 38.69
CA PRO A 943 149.85 101.34 38.83
C PRO A 943 149.82 102.05 40.19
N VAL A 944 149.57 103.36 40.14
CA VAL A 944 149.57 104.29 41.27
C VAL A 944 148.13 104.63 41.66
N GLY A 945 147.17 104.56 40.74
CA GLY A 945 145.75 104.76 41.04
C GLY A 945 144.82 104.39 39.88
N HIS A 946 143.61 103.97 40.21
CA HIS A 946 142.51 103.72 39.28
C HIS A 946 141.25 104.37 39.85
N VAL A 947 140.58 105.21 39.07
CA VAL A 947 139.43 106.00 39.54
C VAL A 947 138.29 105.90 38.54
N VAL A 948 137.15 105.40 39.01
CA VAL A 948 135.90 105.42 38.24
C VAL A 948 135.18 106.72 38.52
N LEU A 949 134.70 107.36 37.46
CA LEU A 949 134.07 108.67 37.45
C LEU A 949 132.71 108.59 36.74
N ALA A 950 131.81 109.47 37.14
CA ALA A 950 130.52 109.61 36.47
C ALA A 950 130.68 110.12 35.02
N GLY A 951 129.70 109.84 34.17
CA GLY A 951 129.70 110.21 32.73
C GLY A 951 129.74 111.72 32.43
N ASP A 952 129.64 112.59 33.44
CA ASP A 952 129.82 114.03 33.31
C ASP A 952 131.22 114.51 33.67
N ALA A 953 132.08 113.66 34.23
CA ALA A 953 133.46 114.01 34.56
C ALA A 953 134.26 114.35 33.30
N ARG A 954 135.00 115.48 33.34
CA ARG A 954 135.88 115.97 32.26
C ARG A 954 137.32 116.18 32.72
N SER A 955 137.56 116.12 34.02
CA SER A 955 138.89 116.26 34.60
C SER A 955 138.95 115.61 35.96
N HIS A 956 140.13 115.19 36.38
CA HIS A 956 140.38 114.64 37.69
C HIS A 956 141.73 115.11 38.24
N ILE A 957 141.79 115.37 39.55
CA ILE A 957 143.01 115.83 40.23
C ILE A 957 143.60 114.67 41.01
N LEU A 958 144.80 114.27 40.64
CA LEU A 958 145.62 113.24 41.28
C LEU A 958 146.50 113.91 42.34
N ARG A 959 146.34 113.51 43.60
CA ARG A 959 147.02 114.10 44.77
C ARG A 959 147.98 113.10 45.42
N SER A 960 148.86 113.61 46.30
CA SER A 960 149.82 112.82 47.10
C SER A 960 150.86 112.09 46.25
N LEU A 961 151.23 112.68 45.12
CA LEU A 961 152.25 112.16 44.24
C LEU A 961 153.65 112.52 44.74
N SER A 962 154.62 111.65 44.48
CA SER A 962 156.01 111.84 44.87
C SER A 962 156.63 113.03 44.12
N PRO A 963 157.22 114.02 44.81
CA PRO A 963 157.91 115.13 44.17
C PRO A 963 159.04 114.68 43.23
N GLY A 964 159.10 115.26 42.03
CA GLY A 964 160.12 114.97 41.01
C GLY A 964 159.88 113.69 40.19
N THR A 965 158.77 112.97 40.38
CA THR A 965 158.47 111.69 39.69
C THR A 965 157.62 111.88 38.43
N ARG A 966 157.85 111.06 37.38
CA ARG A 966 157.08 111.06 36.12
C ARG A 966 155.95 110.02 36.15
N TYR A 967 154.71 110.41 35.86
CA TYR A 967 153.52 109.52 35.86
C TYR A 967 152.88 109.38 34.47
N SER A 968 152.22 108.25 34.18
CA SER A 968 151.45 107.88 32.97
C SER A 968 149.95 107.79 33.29
N VAL A 969 149.07 108.37 32.45
CA VAL A 969 147.60 108.40 32.69
C VAL A 969 146.79 108.03 31.44
N ALA A 970 145.71 107.24 31.59
CA ALA A 970 144.75 106.86 30.53
C ALA A 970 143.30 107.02 31.00
N VAL A 971 142.32 107.22 30.09
CA VAL A 971 140.89 107.37 30.43
C VAL A 971 140.00 106.50 29.53
N SER A 972 139.03 105.78 30.08
CA SER A 972 138.12 104.89 29.34
C SER A 972 136.65 105.24 29.55
N ALA A 973 135.84 105.25 28.50
CA ALA A 973 134.38 105.39 28.54
C ALA A 973 133.68 104.02 28.69
N THR A 974 132.58 103.92 29.44
CA THR A 974 131.82 102.67 29.65
C THR A 974 130.33 102.83 29.30
N ALA A 975 129.69 101.78 28.77
CA ALA A 975 128.23 101.67 28.61
C ALA A 975 127.80 100.19 28.67
N GLY A 976 127.04 99.83 29.70
CA GLY A 976 126.74 98.44 30.03
C GLY A 976 128.02 97.59 30.15
N PRO A 977 128.10 96.41 29.51
CA PRO A 977 129.31 95.57 29.54
C PRO A 977 130.45 96.08 28.63
N PHE A 978 130.26 97.15 27.85
CA PHE A 978 131.21 97.60 26.84
C PHE A 978 132.02 98.81 27.32
N HIS A 979 133.31 98.88 26.96
CA HIS A 979 134.21 99.99 27.30
C HIS A 979 135.15 100.37 26.14
N ALA A 980 135.61 101.62 26.12
CA ALA A 980 136.51 102.17 25.09
C ALA A 980 137.54 103.16 25.68
N SER A 981 138.85 102.89 25.52
CA SER A 981 139.96 103.57 26.22
C SER A 981 140.76 104.57 25.36
N THR A 982 141.30 105.64 25.97
CA THR A 982 142.27 106.57 25.36
C THR A 982 143.70 106.02 25.40
N PRO A 983 144.62 106.51 24.54
CA PRO A 983 146.06 106.26 24.69
C PRO A 983 146.65 106.92 25.96
N ASN A 984 147.74 106.35 26.50
CA ASN A 984 148.42 106.82 27.72
C ASN A 984 149.27 108.09 27.49
N LEU A 985 149.28 109.03 28.44
CA LEU A 985 150.08 110.28 28.39
C LEU A 985 150.93 110.45 29.66
N THR A 986 152.16 111.01 29.58
CA THR A 986 153.09 111.11 30.74
C THR A 986 153.53 112.52 31.14
N HIS A 987 153.71 112.83 32.44
CA HIS A 987 154.14 114.16 32.95
C HIS A 987 154.87 114.11 34.34
N CYS A 988 155.75 115.08 34.67
CA CYS A 988 156.52 115.19 35.95
C CYS A 988 155.93 116.21 36.97
N THR A 989 156.31 116.16 38.26
CA THR A 989 155.75 117.03 39.34
C THR A 989 156.57 118.29 39.75
N ARG A 990 157.84 118.54 39.33
CA ARG A 990 158.59 119.84 39.46
C ARG A 990 159.88 119.90 38.58
N GLU A 991 160.40 121.09 38.20
CA GLU A 991 161.60 121.35 37.34
C GLU A 991 162.90 120.65 37.82
N CYS A 992 163.75 120.19 36.88
CA CYS A 992 165.00 119.44 37.13
C CYS A 992 166.31 120.30 36.92
N ASP A 993 167.14 120.44 38.00
CA ASP A 993 168.58 120.88 38.19
C ASP A 993 169.03 122.38 38.15
N ALA A 994 170.12 122.90 38.80
CA ALA A 994 171.45 122.38 39.24
C ALA A 994 172.17 123.31 40.28
N LEU A 995 173.31 122.92 40.90
CA LEU A 995 174.38 123.89 41.23
C LEU A 995 175.60 123.58 40.35
N LEU A 996 175.96 124.61 39.54
CA LEU A 996 177.10 124.82 38.62
C LEU A 996 178.02 123.61 38.57
N ALA A 997 179.02 123.76 39.36
CA ALA A 997 179.00 123.06 40.61
C ALA A 997 178.20 123.81 41.72
#